data_AF-A0A8K0A5Y3-F1
#
_entry.id   AF-A0A8K0A5Y3-F1
#
_cell.length_a   1.000
_cell.length_b   1.000
_cell.length_c   1.000
_cell.angle_alpha   90.00
_cell.angle_beta   90.00
_cell.angle_gamma   90.00
#
_symmetry.space_group_name_H-M   'P 1'
#
loop_
_entity.id
_entity.type
_entity.pdbx_description
1 polymer ?
#
loop_
_entity_poly.entity_id
_entity_poly.type
_entity_poly.pdbx_seq_one_letter_code
_entity_poly.pdbx_strand_id
1 'polypeptide(L)'
;MGTGSSTAGSRGNAAGEGSDPVVEYATTDAGRYYFIDWHLITDDYYVQDGPLKLTNIDFLTDENGRAHHTNEFEEHNVVRRGQPFTVELRFEKTYDEGDDTLQVELHFGDNPLPNKGTLQRMPVGKSLEDGKFSAALESSEGGFAKVKITTPPDAIIGKYHVVIETTSEGKTFRSRKTDDNTVVVLFNPWVKEDMTYLDDEAKLDEYIMNEQGYQYYGTSRKIGKRPWNFGQFEPKILDVCLRLLDRSKIKDESRGDAVKVSRIISKMVNSADDGGVLTGNWSGNYAGGRSPTAWNGSVAILHQYYERNRPVCYGQCWVFSGVMTTVLRCLGIPARSVTNYDSAHDTDVSMTIDNYMDENLRNIDGGDSVWNFHVWNEAWMARPDLPEGYGGWQAVDATPQETSDGVYCCGPCPISAVKNGHVYLPYDTKFVFAEVNADKVYWLVDRHKNLRKLRTAKGAIGAKMSTKAVGSHAREDLTENYKYPEGSDQERVAVRTAVSHGLKPNTYDDVIENEDVEFDVHADDEIYIGENIHVTLSMKNTSAEPRRVTAHLTARAMYYTGVPAHDIGEMEKDVTIPPNGEASVEMTYTPREYLDMLVDQAIVKVHAMAHVDNTNQVYSGQDDFRLMSPDLTVRAPAEMTLGDQVTAEIEFTNPLDVTLSMVEFHIEGPGLQKPKKISHTPIKPGETVRVMERMTPRKPGKKTIMASFTSNKLTQVTGELDVVVS
;
A
#
# COMPACT_ATOMS: atom_id res chain seq x y z
N MET A 1 -54.12 19.27 31.84
CA MET A 1 -53.45 20.09 32.88
C MET A 1 -52.35 20.85 32.14
N GLY A 2 -52.57 22.05 31.61
CA GLY A 2 -52.60 23.33 32.35
C GLY A 2 -51.21 23.55 32.98
N THR A 3 -50.38 24.54 32.66
CA THR A 3 -50.53 25.92 32.13
C THR A 3 -49.10 26.41 31.82
N GLY A 4 -48.77 27.06 30.71
CA GLY A 4 -48.91 28.51 30.46
C GLY A 4 -47.52 29.05 30.01
N SER A 5 -47.35 29.47 28.75
CA SER A 5 -47.52 30.85 28.23
C SER A 5 -46.39 31.80 28.67
N SER A 6 -45.82 32.70 27.87
CA SER A 6 -45.97 33.07 26.46
C SER A 6 -45.08 34.30 26.23
N THR A 7 -44.29 34.28 25.15
CA THR A 7 -44.07 35.33 24.13
C THR A 7 -44.01 36.84 24.44
N ALA A 8 -43.16 37.45 23.61
CA ALA A 8 -43.24 38.79 22.98
C ALA A 8 -42.36 39.88 23.63
N GLY A 9 -41.68 40.75 22.88
CA GLY A 9 -41.75 41.02 21.45
C GLY A 9 -40.67 41.99 20.97
N SER A 10 -40.76 42.22 19.65
CA SER A 10 -39.87 42.90 18.71
C SER A 10 -39.74 44.44 18.80
N ARG A 11 -38.80 44.95 17.98
CA ARG A 11 -38.56 46.32 17.44
C ARG A 11 -37.34 46.98 18.10
N GLY A 12 -36.37 47.60 17.42
CA GLY A 12 -36.20 48.05 16.04
C GLY A 12 -35.38 49.35 16.05
N ASN A 13 -34.62 49.61 14.98
CA ASN A 13 -33.94 50.86 14.57
C ASN A 13 -32.50 51.21 15.03
N ALA A 14 -31.63 51.21 14.00
CA ALA A 14 -30.89 52.36 13.45
C ALA A 14 -29.65 52.95 14.17
N ALA A 15 -28.52 52.81 13.47
CA ALA A 15 -27.49 53.79 13.10
C ALA A 15 -26.88 54.75 14.14
N GLY A 16 -25.53 54.78 14.20
CA GLY A 16 -24.76 55.87 14.77
C GLY A 16 -23.26 55.55 14.89
N GLU A 17 -22.45 56.22 14.08
CA GLU A 17 -20.97 56.26 14.11
C GLU A 17 -20.42 57.01 15.35
N GLY A 18 -19.12 56.85 15.61
CA GLY A 18 -18.31 57.73 16.48
C GLY A 18 -17.57 56.95 17.58
N SER A 19 -16.30 56.58 17.39
CA SER A 19 -15.08 57.37 17.61
C SER A 19 -14.65 57.48 19.08
N ASP A 20 -13.45 56.91 19.29
CA ASP A 20 -12.44 57.15 20.33
C ASP A 20 -12.43 56.38 21.67
N PRO A 21 -11.23 55.88 22.06
CA PRO A 21 -11.01 55.04 23.23
C PRO A 21 -10.82 55.87 24.51
N VAL A 22 -11.27 55.29 25.61
CA VAL A 22 -11.04 55.78 26.97
C VAL A 22 -9.57 55.58 27.33
N VAL A 23 -8.90 56.68 27.68
CA VAL A 23 -7.61 56.71 28.37
C VAL A 23 -7.86 57.07 29.84
N GLU A 24 -7.46 56.21 30.76
CA GLU A 24 -7.25 56.57 32.18
C GLU A 24 -5.75 56.68 32.47
N TYR A 25 -5.34 57.86 32.95
CA TYR A 25 -4.08 58.18 33.65
C TYR A 25 -4.43 58.38 35.15
N ALA A 26 -3.60 58.29 36.19
CA ALA A 26 -2.17 58.04 36.51
C ALA A 26 -2.15 57.66 38.03
N THR A 27 -1.08 57.13 38.65
CA THR A 27 0.08 57.83 39.27
C THR A 27 0.88 56.80 40.07
N THR A 28 2.20 56.82 40.34
CA THR A 28 3.42 57.57 39.97
C THR A 28 4.57 56.82 40.65
N ASP A 29 5.74 56.70 40.02
CA ASP A 29 6.99 57.20 40.62
C ASP A 29 8.11 57.33 39.57
N ALA A 30 8.74 58.51 39.56
CA ALA A 30 10.01 58.87 38.92
C ALA A 30 10.20 58.73 37.38
N GLY A 31 9.80 59.78 36.66
CA GLY A 31 10.78 60.69 36.01
C GLY A 31 11.44 60.33 34.65
N ARG A 32 10.93 61.03 33.61
CA ARG A 32 11.58 61.54 32.37
C ARG A 32 11.51 60.68 31.09
N TYR A 33 10.90 61.29 30.07
CA TYR A 33 10.86 60.87 28.67
C TYR A 33 11.92 61.63 27.85
N TYR A 34 12.58 60.95 26.91
CA TYR A 34 13.22 61.56 25.75
C TYR A 34 12.73 60.85 24.49
N PHE A 35 12.24 61.63 23.54
CA PHE A 35 12.00 61.21 22.15
C PHE A 35 13.33 61.24 21.41
N ILE A 36 13.62 60.22 20.60
CA ILE A 36 14.69 60.26 19.59
C ILE A 36 14.06 60.06 18.23
N ASP A 37 14.19 61.10 17.42
CA ASP A 37 13.82 61.21 16.02
C ASP A 37 14.89 60.56 15.14
N TRP A 38 14.45 59.91 14.06
CA TRP A 38 15.34 59.26 13.10
C TRP A 38 15.80 60.28 12.06
N HIS A 39 17.10 60.24 11.74
CA HIS A 39 17.84 60.85 10.62
C HIS A 39 18.92 61.85 11.06
N LEU A 40 20.17 61.35 11.13
CA LEU A 40 21.39 62.03 10.67
C LEU A 40 22.54 61.01 10.69
N ILE A 41 23.06 60.68 9.51
CA ILE A 41 24.30 59.92 9.31
C ILE A 41 25.46 60.92 9.37
N THR A 42 26.49 60.64 10.17
CA THR A 42 27.88 60.99 9.84
C THR A 42 28.80 59.90 10.38
N ASP A 43 29.64 59.36 9.51
CA ASP A 43 30.67 58.36 9.77
C ASP A 43 31.58 58.73 10.94
N ASP A 44 31.64 57.85 11.94
CA ASP A 44 32.78 57.72 12.87
C ASP A 44 32.73 56.33 13.53
N TYR A 45 33.73 55.49 13.21
CA TYR A 45 34.12 54.24 13.87
C TYR A 45 33.00 53.38 14.48
N TYR A 46 32.31 52.58 13.66
CA TYR A 46 31.59 51.40 14.16
C TYR A 46 32.61 50.37 14.64
N VAL A 47 32.89 50.34 15.94
CA VAL A 47 33.18 49.06 16.59
C VAL A 47 31.94 48.20 16.33
N GLN A 48 32.09 47.17 15.49
CA GLN A 48 31.04 46.21 15.17
C GLN A 48 30.82 45.29 16.37
N ASP A 49 30.33 45.87 17.46
CA ASP A 49 30.25 45.25 18.77
C ASP A 49 29.02 44.32 18.84
N GLY A 50 29.22 43.00 18.76
CA GLY A 50 28.14 42.02 18.80
C GLY A 50 28.48 40.66 18.18
N PRO A 51 27.78 39.59 18.58
CA PRO A 51 28.06 38.22 18.15
C PRO A 51 27.90 38.06 16.63
N LEU A 52 28.65 37.12 16.03
CA LEU A 52 28.58 36.81 14.61
C LEU A 52 27.18 36.35 14.19
N LYS A 53 26.41 37.19 13.49
CA LYS A 53 25.02 36.82 13.14
C LYS A 53 24.94 36.05 11.83
N LEU A 54 24.16 34.97 11.86
CA LEU A 54 23.75 34.24 10.66
C LEU A 54 22.75 35.07 9.84
N THR A 55 22.96 35.11 8.53
CA THR A 55 22.09 35.78 7.56
C THR A 55 21.35 34.79 6.65
N ASN A 56 21.97 33.65 6.31
CA ASN A 56 21.37 32.63 5.46
C ASN A 56 21.94 31.23 5.74
N ILE A 57 21.16 30.19 5.48
CA ILE A 57 21.60 28.80 5.37
C ILE A 57 21.31 28.37 3.93
N ASP A 58 22.34 27.98 3.19
CA ASP A 58 22.17 27.24 1.95
C ASP A 58 22.35 25.75 2.24
N PHE A 59 21.33 24.95 1.93
CA PHE A 59 21.31 23.51 2.16
C PHE A 59 22.00 22.72 1.05
N LEU A 60 22.54 23.39 0.03
CA LEU A 60 23.21 22.74 -1.11
C LEU A 60 22.35 21.61 -1.68
N THR A 61 21.05 21.88 -1.86
CA THR A 61 19.99 20.91 -2.09
C THR A 61 20.30 19.96 -3.24
N ASP A 62 20.83 20.49 -4.33
CA ASP A 62 21.19 19.71 -5.53
C ASP A 62 22.37 18.76 -5.28
N GLU A 63 23.39 19.21 -4.55
CA GLU A 63 24.59 18.42 -4.25
C GLU A 63 24.26 17.31 -3.26
N ASN A 64 23.65 17.67 -2.13
CA ASN A 64 23.21 16.71 -1.13
C ASN A 64 22.15 15.76 -1.69
N GLY A 65 21.20 16.28 -2.48
CA GLY A 65 20.14 15.48 -3.10
C GLY A 65 20.70 14.36 -3.99
N ARG A 66 21.71 14.65 -4.80
CA ARG A 66 22.38 13.62 -5.63
C ARG A 66 23.15 12.62 -4.77
N ALA A 67 23.90 13.09 -3.77
CA ALA A 67 24.68 12.22 -2.90
C ALA A 67 23.80 11.28 -2.07
N HIS A 68 22.59 11.71 -1.70
CA HIS A 68 21.65 10.96 -0.85
C HIS A 68 20.56 10.21 -1.64
N HIS A 69 20.58 10.21 -2.98
CA HIS A 69 19.52 9.60 -3.80
C HIS A 69 18.13 10.16 -3.46
N THR A 70 18.04 11.49 -3.38
CA THR A 70 16.84 12.25 -3.03
C THR A 70 16.58 13.44 -3.97
N ASN A 71 17.37 13.59 -5.06
CA ASN A 71 17.23 14.66 -6.05
C ASN A 71 15.92 14.63 -6.84
N GLU A 72 15.12 13.58 -6.74
CA GLU A 72 13.78 13.51 -7.33
C GLU A 72 12.73 14.29 -6.53
N PHE A 73 13.01 14.61 -5.25
CA PHE A 73 12.16 15.46 -4.43
C PHE A 73 12.43 16.93 -4.72
N GLU A 74 11.44 17.64 -5.27
CA GLU A 74 11.61 19.03 -5.74
C GLU A 74 11.27 20.10 -4.68
N GLU A 75 10.53 19.74 -3.61
CA GLU A 75 9.92 20.72 -2.70
C GLU A 75 10.63 20.92 -1.35
N HIS A 76 11.58 20.05 -0.99
CA HIS A 76 12.21 20.04 0.33
C HIS A 76 13.70 19.72 0.23
N ASN A 77 14.49 20.17 1.22
CA ASN A 77 15.85 19.68 1.42
C ASN A 77 15.78 18.29 2.03
N VAL A 78 15.95 17.24 1.24
CA VAL A 78 15.79 15.85 1.69
C VAL A 78 17.15 15.16 1.72
N VAL A 79 17.48 14.55 2.86
CA VAL A 79 18.67 13.72 3.07
C VAL A 79 18.27 12.39 3.71
N ARG A 80 19.21 11.45 3.75
CA ARG A 80 19.02 10.15 4.39
C ARG A 80 19.93 10.02 5.59
N ARG A 81 19.41 9.43 6.68
CA ARG A 81 20.14 9.30 7.95
C ARG A 81 21.43 8.47 7.81
N GLY A 82 22.37 8.62 8.74
CA GLY A 82 23.63 7.85 8.72
C GLY A 82 24.65 8.28 7.67
N GLN A 83 24.30 9.24 6.79
CA GLN A 83 25.18 9.77 5.77
C GLN A 83 25.39 11.28 6.00
N PRO A 84 26.62 11.80 5.90
CA PRO A 84 26.88 13.23 6.04
C PRO A 84 26.31 14.07 4.88
N PHE A 85 25.80 15.25 5.19
CA PHE A 85 25.39 16.29 4.24
C PHE A 85 26.04 17.64 4.60
N THR A 86 26.22 18.53 3.63
CA THR A 86 26.88 19.83 3.85
C THR A 86 25.87 20.97 3.80
N VAL A 87 26.00 21.94 4.71
CA VAL A 87 25.31 23.24 4.63
C VAL A 87 26.33 24.36 4.52
N GLU A 88 26.00 25.41 3.78
CA GLU A 88 26.80 26.64 3.74
C GLU A 88 26.11 27.73 4.57
N LEU A 89 26.83 28.21 5.58
CA LEU A 89 26.38 29.25 6.49
C LEU A 89 26.96 30.59 6.04
N ARG A 90 26.10 31.60 5.93
CA ARG A 90 26.50 32.97 5.59
C ARG A 90 26.29 33.90 6.78
N PHE A 91 27.31 34.67 7.11
CA PHE A 91 27.31 35.60 8.24
C PHE A 91 27.40 37.08 7.82
N GLU A 92 27.07 37.99 8.73
CA GLU A 92 27.19 39.45 8.52
C GLU A 92 28.65 39.96 8.46
N LYS A 93 29.60 39.16 8.99
CA LYS A 93 31.03 39.47 9.11
C LYS A 93 31.85 38.23 8.78
N THR A 94 33.17 38.40 8.68
CA THR A 94 34.11 37.29 8.56
C THR A 94 33.96 36.33 9.75
N TYR A 95 33.92 35.03 9.46
CA TYR A 95 33.98 33.97 10.47
C TYR A 95 35.45 33.66 10.78
N ASP A 96 35.84 33.76 12.04
CA ASP A 96 37.18 33.43 12.52
C ASP A 96 37.16 32.16 13.39
N GLU A 97 37.74 31.06 12.93
CA GLU A 97 37.79 29.79 13.68
C GLU A 97 38.49 29.91 15.05
N GLY A 98 39.39 30.90 15.22
CA GLY A 98 40.11 31.13 16.47
C GLY A 98 39.28 31.81 17.55
N ASP A 99 38.39 32.73 17.14
CA ASP A 99 37.65 33.62 18.04
C ASP A 99 36.13 33.32 18.08
N ASP A 100 35.60 32.68 17.02
CA ASP A 100 34.20 32.32 16.87
C ASP A 100 33.96 30.82 17.05
N THR A 101 32.92 30.48 17.80
CA THR A 101 32.44 29.10 17.94
C THR A 101 31.07 28.93 17.30
N LEU A 102 30.87 27.79 16.65
CA LEU A 102 29.61 27.42 16.00
C LEU A 102 29.00 26.19 16.66
N GLN A 103 27.68 26.19 16.75
CA GLN A 103 26.89 25.04 17.18
C GLN A 103 25.66 24.90 16.29
N VAL A 104 25.48 23.71 15.74
CA VAL A 104 24.31 23.33 14.95
C VAL A 104 23.31 22.65 15.87
N GLU A 105 22.05 23.08 15.82
CA GLU A 105 20.96 22.42 16.50
C GLU A 105 19.94 21.85 15.51
N LEU A 106 19.54 20.59 15.71
CA LEU A 106 18.45 19.96 14.97
C LEU A 106 17.26 19.78 15.91
N HIS A 107 16.13 20.40 15.55
CA HIS A 107 14.90 20.41 16.32
C HIS A 107 13.82 19.61 15.60
N PHE A 108 13.36 18.52 16.22
CA PHE A 108 12.28 17.67 15.73
C PHE A 108 10.99 17.90 16.53
N GLY A 109 9.86 17.97 15.83
CA GLY A 109 8.54 18.15 16.43
C GLY A 109 8.30 19.52 17.06
N ASP A 110 7.16 19.65 17.72
CA ASP A 110 6.69 20.91 18.32
C ASP A 110 7.41 21.25 19.62
N ASN A 111 7.74 20.22 20.42
CA ASN A 111 8.36 20.36 21.75
C ASN A 111 9.66 19.54 21.83
N PRO A 112 10.74 20.00 21.15
CA PRO A 112 11.99 19.26 21.07
C PRO A 112 12.70 19.20 22.43
N LEU A 113 13.15 18.01 22.83
CA LEU A 113 13.79 17.73 24.12
C LEU A 113 15.02 16.83 23.95
N PRO A 114 16.17 17.15 24.60
CA PRO A 114 17.39 16.36 24.44
C PRO A 114 17.25 14.90 24.89
N ASN A 115 16.57 14.67 26.01
CA ASN A 115 16.38 13.33 26.59
C ASN A 115 15.44 12.43 25.78
N LYS A 116 14.72 12.98 24.79
CA LYS A 116 13.88 12.22 23.86
C LYS A 116 14.53 12.06 22.47
N GLY A 117 15.74 12.58 22.30
CA GLY A 117 16.41 12.59 21.00
C GLY A 117 15.79 13.57 19.98
N THR A 118 14.82 14.39 20.36
CA THR A 118 14.15 15.36 19.48
C THR A 118 14.81 16.74 19.46
N LEU A 119 15.81 16.98 20.32
CA LEU A 119 16.71 18.13 20.24
C LEU A 119 18.16 17.64 20.24
N GLN A 120 18.88 17.91 19.15
CA GLN A 120 20.32 17.62 19.05
C GLN A 120 21.09 18.94 19.01
N ARG A 121 22.13 19.08 19.83
CA ARG A 121 23.05 20.23 19.82
C ARG A 121 24.45 19.72 19.54
N MET A 122 25.03 20.15 18.43
CA MET A 122 26.31 19.66 17.91
C MET A 122 27.27 20.84 17.82
N PRO A 123 28.27 20.96 18.71
CA PRO A 123 29.38 21.85 18.50
C PRO A 123 30.07 21.51 17.18
N VAL A 124 30.40 22.52 16.37
CA VAL A 124 31.10 22.31 15.10
C VAL A 124 32.58 22.07 15.40
N GLY A 125 33.03 20.82 15.19
CA GLY A 125 34.41 20.40 15.41
C GLY A 125 35.24 20.38 14.11
N LYS A 126 36.38 19.69 14.16
CA LYS A 126 37.29 19.50 13.00
C LYS A 126 36.98 18.26 12.16
N SER A 127 36.26 17.30 12.73
CA SER A 127 35.92 16.04 12.09
C SER A 127 34.58 15.54 12.61
N LEU A 128 33.87 14.75 11.79
CA LEU A 128 32.65 14.09 12.20
C LEU A 128 32.95 12.95 13.17
N GLU A 129 31.99 12.63 14.04
CA GLU A 129 31.98 11.43 14.88
C GLU A 129 31.06 10.37 14.25
N ASP A 130 31.60 9.17 14.05
CA ASP A 130 30.85 8.05 13.50
C ASP A 130 29.71 7.60 14.42
N GLY A 131 28.55 7.31 13.83
CA GLY A 131 27.39 6.76 14.54
C GLY A 131 26.71 7.72 15.53
N LYS A 132 26.96 9.04 15.44
CA LYS A 132 26.32 10.05 16.28
C LYS A 132 25.91 11.28 15.49
N PHE A 133 25.06 12.10 16.10
CA PHE A 133 24.85 13.47 15.65
C PHE A 133 26.15 14.25 15.85
N SER A 134 26.77 14.71 14.76
CA SER A 134 27.97 15.53 14.82
C SER A 134 28.03 16.53 13.66
N ALA A 135 28.77 17.61 13.88
CA ALA A 135 29.00 18.65 12.88
C ALA A 135 30.49 18.99 12.81
N ALA A 136 31.00 19.23 11.61
CA ALA A 136 32.41 19.54 11.39
C ALA A 136 32.58 20.66 10.36
N LEU A 137 33.51 21.55 10.61
CA LEU A 137 33.88 22.60 9.66
C LEU A 137 34.63 21.95 8.49
N GLU A 138 34.11 22.10 7.28
CA GLU A 138 34.75 21.63 6.05
C GLU A 138 35.66 22.71 5.47
N SER A 139 35.19 23.94 5.41
CA SER A 139 35.96 25.10 4.94
C SER A 139 35.33 26.40 5.43
N SER A 140 36.13 27.44 5.58
CA SER A 140 35.65 28.81 5.81
C SER A 140 36.41 29.80 4.93
N GLU A 141 35.70 30.80 4.42
CA GLU A 141 36.29 31.90 3.66
C GLU A 141 35.46 33.17 3.85
N GLY A 142 36.08 34.22 4.38
CA GLY A 142 35.37 35.47 4.66
C GLY A 142 34.16 35.24 5.57
N GLY A 143 32.99 35.72 5.15
CA GLY A 143 31.73 35.53 5.89
C GLY A 143 31.00 34.21 5.62
N PHE A 144 31.68 33.20 5.09
CA PHE A 144 31.09 31.91 4.75
C PHE A 144 31.77 30.76 5.51
N ALA A 145 30.98 29.79 5.94
CA ALA A 145 31.45 28.53 6.49
C ALA A 145 30.65 27.35 5.92
N LYS A 146 31.34 26.38 5.34
CA LYS A 146 30.74 25.09 4.97
C LYS A 146 30.88 24.13 6.14
N VAL A 147 29.75 23.63 6.60
CA VAL A 147 29.66 22.73 7.75
C VAL A 147 29.05 21.41 7.28
N LYS A 148 29.80 20.32 7.47
CA LYS A 148 29.27 18.96 7.34
C LYS A 148 28.49 18.60 8.59
N ILE A 149 27.33 18.01 8.40
CA ILE A 149 26.44 17.51 9.46
C ILE A 149 26.18 16.04 9.17
N THR A 150 26.24 15.19 10.19
CA THR A 150 25.81 13.78 10.07
C THR A 150 24.84 13.43 11.18
N THR A 151 23.97 12.46 10.90
CA THR A 151 23.06 11.86 11.86
C THR A 151 23.48 10.41 12.11
N PRO A 152 23.15 9.81 13.26
CA PRO A 152 23.31 8.36 13.40
C PRO A 152 22.35 7.61 12.47
N PRO A 153 22.63 6.34 12.15
CA PRO A 153 21.81 5.51 11.25
C PRO A 153 20.46 5.10 11.87
N ASP A 154 20.24 5.34 13.16
CA ASP A 154 18.97 5.13 13.86
C ASP A 154 18.21 6.43 14.13
N ALA A 155 18.65 7.56 13.54
CA ALA A 155 18.01 8.86 13.72
C ALA A 155 16.51 8.82 13.38
N ILE A 156 15.74 9.62 14.11
CA ILE A 156 14.33 9.88 13.85
C ILE A 156 14.18 10.38 12.41
N ILE A 157 13.23 9.82 11.66
CA ILE A 157 12.89 10.34 10.32
C ILE A 157 11.83 11.44 10.41
N GLY A 158 11.89 12.38 9.46
CA GLY A 158 10.94 13.47 9.29
C GLY A 158 11.61 14.85 9.23
N LYS A 159 10.81 15.89 9.44
CA LYS A 159 11.22 17.29 9.23
C LYS A 159 11.91 17.86 10.47
N TYR A 160 13.17 18.24 10.32
CA TYR A 160 13.96 18.94 11.32
C TYR A 160 14.08 20.42 10.98
N HIS A 161 14.00 21.27 12.00
CA HIS A 161 14.44 22.66 11.87
C HIS A 161 15.90 22.78 12.26
N VAL A 162 16.66 23.52 11.46
CA VAL A 162 18.08 23.79 11.68
C VAL A 162 18.22 25.16 12.33
N VAL A 163 18.84 25.20 13.50
CA VAL A 163 19.16 26.43 14.22
C VAL A 163 20.67 26.51 14.40
N ILE A 164 21.24 27.67 14.12
CA ILE A 164 22.67 27.93 14.29
C ILE A 164 22.85 28.86 15.47
N GLU A 165 23.67 28.43 16.42
CA GLU A 165 24.17 29.25 17.51
C GLU A 165 25.64 29.58 17.26
N THR A 166 25.99 30.83 17.50
CA THR A 166 27.32 31.40 17.31
C THR A 166 27.72 32.08 18.60
N THR A 167 28.96 31.94 19.03
CA THR A 167 29.50 32.73 20.14
C THR A 167 30.79 33.38 19.71
N SER A 168 30.85 34.71 19.83
CA SER A 168 32.00 35.58 19.52
C SER A 168 32.23 36.51 20.70
N GLU A 169 33.46 36.60 21.20
CA GLU A 169 33.84 37.48 22.33
C GLU A 169 32.92 37.31 23.58
N GLY A 170 32.46 36.08 23.83
CA GLY A 170 31.57 35.76 24.97
C GLY A 170 30.11 36.22 24.81
N LYS A 171 29.73 36.77 23.64
CA LYS A 171 28.34 37.08 23.28
C LYS A 171 27.80 35.99 22.36
N THR A 172 26.54 35.62 22.54
CA THR A 172 25.90 34.55 21.74
C THR A 172 24.80 35.11 20.85
N PHE A 173 24.77 34.67 19.60
CA PHE A 173 23.62 34.82 18.70
C PHE A 173 23.05 33.44 18.38
N ARG A 174 21.71 33.35 18.35
CA ARG A 174 20.98 32.14 17.99
C ARG A 174 19.97 32.46 16.91
N SER A 175 20.02 31.74 15.79
CA SER A 175 19.11 31.97 14.67
C SER A 175 17.66 31.62 15.05
N ARG A 176 16.71 32.19 14.32
CA ARG A 176 15.28 31.87 14.50
C ARG A 176 14.98 30.51 13.88
N LYS A 177 14.09 29.76 14.53
CA LYS A 177 13.44 28.58 13.95
C LYS A 177 12.43 29.07 12.89
N THR A 178 12.65 28.75 11.62
CA THR A 178 11.79 29.15 10.48
C THR A 178 11.55 27.96 9.56
N ASP A 179 10.44 27.96 8.83
CA ASP A 179 10.09 26.88 7.89
C ASP A 179 11.05 26.78 6.70
N ASP A 180 11.68 27.91 6.33
CA ASP A 180 12.71 27.97 5.27
C ASP A 180 14.01 27.27 5.69
N ASN A 181 14.27 27.14 6.99
CA ASN A 181 15.47 26.52 7.55
C ASN A 181 15.20 25.09 8.02
N THR A 182 14.72 24.25 7.10
CA THR A 182 14.36 22.86 7.41
C THR A 182 15.05 21.85 6.50
N VAL A 183 15.30 20.67 7.05
CA VAL A 183 15.80 19.48 6.36
C VAL A 183 14.93 18.28 6.72
N VAL A 184 14.54 17.47 5.74
CA VAL A 184 13.82 16.22 5.94
C VAL A 184 14.83 15.08 5.93
N VAL A 185 14.85 14.29 7.00
CA VAL A 185 15.71 13.11 7.13
C VAL A 185 14.87 11.86 6.90
N LEU A 186 15.29 10.99 5.98
CA LEU A 186 14.62 9.72 5.63
C LEU A 186 15.44 8.51 6.06
N PHE A 187 14.84 7.31 5.96
CA PHE A 187 15.56 6.04 6.06
C PHE A 187 16.63 5.92 4.97
N ASN A 188 17.72 5.22 5.27
CA ASN A 188 18.88 5.09 4.38
C ASN A 188 19.22 3.63 4.04
N PRO A 189 18.63 3.07 2.97
CA PRO A 189 18.90 1.69 2.60
C PRO A 189 20.26 1.49 1.91
N TRP A 190 21.05 2.56 1.69
CA TRP A 190 22.43 2.50 1.20
C TRP A 190 23.49 2.43 2.33
N VAL A 191 23.10 2.66 3.59
CA VAL A 191 24.02 2.65 4.74
C VAL A 191 23.88 1.34 5.51
N LYS A 192 24.98 0.60 5.68
CA LYS A 192 25.00 -0.75 6.26
C LYS A 192 24.46 -0.83 7.68
N GLU A 193 24.67 0.22 8.45
CA GLU A 193 24.26 0.31 9.85
C GLU A 193 22.77 0.68 10.00
N ASP A 194 22.10 1.09 8.92
CA ASP A 194 20.67 1.38 8.91
C ASP A 194 19.88 0.06 8.91
N MET A 195 18.81 0.00 9.70
CA MET A 195 17.87 -1.13 9.70
C MET A 195 17.30 -1.46 8.31
N THR A 196 17.29 -0.52 7.38
CA THR A 196 16.73 -0.68 6.02
C THR A 196 17.78 -1.04 4.97
N TYR A 197 19.04 -1.27 5.36
CA TYR A 197 20.13 -1.56 4.43
C TYR A 197 19.84 -2.73 3.49
N LEU A 198 20.03 -2.52 2.19
CA LEU A 198 19.88 -3.53 1.15
C LEU A 198 21.09 -3.50 0.22
N ASP A 199 21.94 -4.52 0.30
CA ASP A 199 23.21 -4.63 -0.45
C ASP A 199 23.02 -5.08 -1.91
N ASP A 200 22.17 -4.35 -2.66
CA ASP A 200 21.88 -4.62 -4.06
C ASP A 200 21.31 -3.37 -4.75
N GLU A 201 22.15 -2.66 -5.51
CA GLU A 201 21.77 -1.41 -6.20
C GLU A 201 20.60 -1.60 -7.17
N ALA A 202 20.52 -2.74 -7.88
CA ALA A 202 19.40 -2.98 -8.80
C ALA A 202 18.08 -3.12 -8.04
N LYS A 203 18.11 -3.72 -6.84
CA LYS A 203 16.95 -3.77 -5.95
C LYS A 203 16.64 -2.43 -5.32
N LEU A 204 17.62 -1.59 -4.99
CA LEU A 204 17.40 -0.23 -4.50
C LEU A 204 16.73 0.63 -5.59
N ASP A 205 17.18 0.51 -6.83
CA ASP A 205 16.53 1.13 -7.98
C ASP A 205 15.07 0.68 -8.10
N GLU A 206 14.77 -0.62 -8.00
CA GLU A 206 13.40 -1.14 -8.12
C GLU A 206 12.50 -0.83 -6.91
N TYR A 207 13.02 -0.94 -5.69
CA TYR A 207 12.22 -0.94 -4.46
C TYR A 207 12.25 0.38 -3.70
N ILE A 208 13.05 1.36 -4.15
CA ILE A 208 13.04 2.75 -3.64
C ILE A 208 12.82 3.74 -4.78
N MET A 209 13.64 3.68 -5.84
CA MET A 209 13.68 4.75 -6.86
C MET A 209 12.59 4.60 -7.94
N ASN A 210 12.13 3.38 -8.22
CA ASN A 210 11.13 3.15 -9.25
C ASN A 210 9.74 3.66 -8.79
N GLU A 211 9.16 4.60 -9.53
CA GLU A 211 7.83 5.17 -9.25
C GLU A 211 6.68 4.37 -9.88
N GLN A 212 7.00 3.27 -10.56
CA GLN A 212 6.06 2.50 -11.35
C GLN A 212 6.17 1.01 -11.02
N GLY A 213 5.03 0.33 -10.99
CA GLY A 213 4.98 -1.08 -10.65
C GLY A 213 3.81 -1.82 -11.30
N TYR A 214 3.68 -3.09 -10.94
CA TYR A 214 2.54 -3.92 -11.32
C TYR A 214 1.84 -4.45 -10.08
N GLN A 215 0.51 -4.45 -10.13
CA GLN A 215 -0.33 -5.26 -9.27
C GLN A 215 -0.80 -6.48 -10.06
N TYR A 216 -0.57 -7.68 -9.50
CA TYR A 216 -1.06 -8.93 -10.08
C TYR A 216 -2.43 -9.27 -9.50
N TYR A 217 -3.29 -9.86 -10.32
CA TYR A 217 -4.68 -10.16 -9.95
C TYR A 217 -5.20 -11.34 -10.78
N GLY A 218 -6.47 -11.70 -10.62
CA GLY A 218 -7.10 -12.83 -11.33
C GLY A 218 -7.12 -14.10 -10.48
N THR A 219 -6.74 -15.24 -11.05
CA THR A 219 -6.65 -16.53 -10.34
C THR A 219 -5.27 -17.15 -10.51
N SER A 220 -4.94 -18.17 -9.71
CA SER A 220 -3.65 -18.88 -9.78
C SER A 220 -3.42 -19.55 -11.15
N ARG A 221 -4.50 -19.89 -11.87
CA ARG A 221 -4.46 -20.41 -13.25
C ARG A 221 -4.25 -19.30 -14.28
N LYS A 222 -4.89 -18.14 -14.08
CA LYS A 222 -4.86 -17.02 -15.03
C LYS A 222 -4.54 -15.70 -14.34
N ILE A 223 -3.24 -15.40 -14.35
CA ILE A 223 -2.66 -14.22 -13.73
C ILE A 223 -2.78 -13.01 -14.66
N GLY A 224 -3.58 -12.04 -14.24
CA GLY A 224 -3.60 -10.70 -14.82
C GLY A 224 -2.54 -9.79 -14.20
N LYS A 225 -2.09 -8.78 -14.94
CA LYS A 225 -1.23 -7.71 -14.44
C LYS A 225 -1.87 -6.35 -14.71
N ARG A 226 -1.69 -5.41 -13.79
CA ARG A 226 -2.19 -4.03 -13.89
C ARG A 226 -1.06 -3.06 -13.56
N PRO A 227 -0.73 -2.10 -14.43
CA PRO A 227 0.26 -1.08 -14.11
C PRO A 227 -0.24 -0.17 -12.98
N TRP A 228 0.67 0.27 -12.13
CA TRP A 228 0.38 1.15 -11.01
C TRP A 228 1.42 2.27 -10.89
N ASN A 229 0.94 3.51 -10.84
CA ASN A 229 1.74 4.67 -10.49
C ASN A 229 1.87 4.79 -8.96
N PHE A 230 3.04 4.49 -8.40
CA PHE A 230 3.36 4.81 -7.01
C PHE A 230 3.58 6.33 -6.87
N GLY A 231 4.49 6.89 -7.67
CA GLY A 231 4.72 8.35 -7.77
C GLY A 231 5.17 8.99 -6.46
N GLN A 232 6.03 8.30 -5.70
CA GLN A 232 6.51 8.76 -4.39
C GLN A 232 7.28 10.09 -4.43
N PHE A 233 7.75 10.52 -5.60
CA PHE A 233 8.45 11.79 -5.78
C PHE A 233 7.59 12.87 -6.45
N GLU A 234 6.31 12.60 -6.76
CA GLU A 234 5.41 13.66 -7.22
C GLU A 234 5.23 14.72 -6.10
N PRO A 235 5.00 15.99 -6.47
CA PRO A 235 4.86 17.09 -5.51
C PRO A 235 3.85 16.77 -4.41
N LYS A 236 4.07 17.27 -3.19
CA LYS A 236 3.24 17.07 -1.98
C LYS A 236 3.15 15.64 -1.46
N ILE A 237 3.60 14.60 -2.17
CA ILE A 237 3.51 13.21 -1.67
C ILE A 237 4.31 13.02 -0.38
N LEU A 238 5.52 13.57 -0.29
CA LEU A 238 6.32 13.57 0.94
C LEU A 238 5.60 14.28 2.10
N ASP A 239 4.95 15.42 1.85
CA ASP A 239 4.16 16.13 2.85
C ASP A 239 2.99 15.27 3.37
N VAL A 240 2.33 14.51 2.48
CA VAL A 240 1.28 13.57 2.89
C VAL A 240 1.87 12.49 3.78
N CYS A 241 3.00 11.90 3.40
CA CYS A 241 3.64 10.82 4.16
C CYS A 241 4.06 11.28 5.58
N LEU A 242 4.65 12.47 5.68
CA LEU A 242 5.01 13.07 6.98
C LEU A 242 3.75 13.36 7.82
N ARG A 243 2.68 13.89 7.21
CA ARG A 243 1.40 14.10 7.88
C ARG A 243 0.77 12.81 8.40
N LEU A 244 0.92 11.69 7.68
CA LEU A 244 0.43 10.39 8.16
C LEU A 244 1.13 9.98 9.46
N LEU A 245 2.45 10.17 9.55
CA LEU A 245 3.20 9.94 10.78
C LEU A 245 2.70 10.85 11.92
N ASP A 246 2.49 12.14 11.65
CA ASP A 246 2.00 13.09 12.65
C ASP A 246 0.60 12.71 13.17
N ARG A 247 -0.28 12.29 12.26
CA ARG A 247 -1.65 11.87 12.61
C ARG A 247 -1.75 10.56 13.34
N SER A 248 -0.79 9.68 13.10
CA SER A 248 -0.77 8.34 13.69
C SER A 248 -0.59 8.32 15.20
N LYS A 249 -0.14 9.45 15.78
CA LYS A 249 0.25 9.57 17.20
C LYS A 249 1.37 8.59 17.59
N ILE A 250 2.15 8.10 16.62
CA ILE A 250 3.42 7.42 16.90
C ILE A 250 4.29 8.38 17.72
N LYS A 251 4.94 7.84 18.76
CA LYS A 251 5.89 8.63 19.55
C LYS A 251 7.04 9.07 18.66
N ASP A 252 7.48 10.31 18.79
CA ASP A 252 8.54 10.87 17.93
C ASP A 252 9.83 10.03 17.99
N GLU A 253 10.23 9.59 19.19
CA GLU A 253 11.38 8.70 19.39
C GLU A 253 11.25 7.32 18.72
N SER A 254 10.03 6.91 18.35
CA SER A 254 9.76 5.65 17.66
C SER A 254 9.78 5.77 16.14
N ARG A 255 9.87 6.99 15.59
CA ARG A 255 9.90 7.20 14.14
C ARG A 255 11.24 6.79 13.50
N GLY A 256 12.30 6.60 14.28
CA GLY A 256 13.56 6.02 13.78
C GLY A 256 13.53 4.50 13.59
N ASP A 257 12.43 3.82 13.94
CA ASP A 257 12.32 2.36 13.92
C ASP A 257 11.44 1.90 12.75
N ALA A 258 12.04 1.24 11.77
CA ALA A 258 11.34 0.77 10.57
C ALA A 258 10.22 -0.25 10.88
N VAL A 259 10.36 -1.02 11.96
CA VAL A 259 9.33 -2.00 12.41
C VAL A 259 8.09 -1.25 12.88
N LYS A 260 8.29 -0.22 13.71
CA LYS A 260 7.18 0.60 14.23
C LYS A 260 6.57 1.48 13.16
N VAL A 261 7.38 2.06 12.27
CA VAL A 261 6.91 2.88 11.16
C VAL A 261 6.10 2.04 10.18
N SER A 262 6.58 0.87 9.75
CA SER A 262 5.80 0.01 8.84
C SER A 262 4.46 -0.41 9.43
N ARG A 263 4.44 -0.82 10.71
CA ARG A 263 3.21 -1.17 11.43
C ARG A 263 2.24 0.00 11.55
N ILE A 264 2.71 1.20 11.87
CA ILE A 264 1.80 2.35 12.00
C ILE A 264 1.29 2.83 10.64
N ILE A 265 2.08 2.69 9.58
CA ILE A 265 1.63 3.02 8.22
C ILE A 265 0.57 2.03 7.74
N SER A 266 0.67 0.73 8.06
CA SER A 266 -0.37 -0.24 7.69
C SER A 266 -1.74 0.15 8.27
N LYS A 267 -1.75 0.63 9.51
CA LYS A 267 -2.91 1.25 10.15
C LYS A 267 -3.38 2.52 9.44
N MET A 268 -2.48 3.47 9.19
CA MET A 268 -2.85 4.80 8.68
C MET A 268 -3.25 4.83 7.21
N VAL A 269 -2.92 3.78 6.44
CA VAL A 269 -3.36 3.66 5.05
C VAL A 269 -4.84 3.29 4.96
N ASN A 270 -5.40 2.58 5.95
CA ASN A 270 -6.85 2.34 6.03
C ASN A 270 -7.57 3.29 6.98
N SER A 271 -8.88 3.46 6.79
CA SER A 271 -9.69 4.40 7.55
C SER A 271 -10.50 3.80 8.69
N ALA A 272 -10.30 2.52 9.02
CA ALA A 272 -11.20 1.78 9.91
C ALA A 272 -11.25 2.37 11.33
N ASP A 273 -10.09 2.79 11.86
CA ASP A 273 -9.98 3.29 13.24
C ASP A 273 -9.79 4.82 13.29
N ASP A 274 -8.67 5.32 12.75
CA ASP A 274 -8.22 6.70 12.96
C ASP A 274 -8.52 7.64 11.77
N GLY A 275 -9.38 7.22 10.85
CA GLY A 275 -9.68 8.02 9.65
C GLY A 275 -8.46 8.24 8.75
N GLY A 276 -7.67 7.17 8.56
CA GLY A 276 -6.55 7.12 7.62
C GLY A 276 -6.95 7.28 6.15
N VAL A 277 -6.06 6.90 5.23
CA VAL A 277 -6.14 7.35 3.83
C VAL A 277 -7.39 6.85 3.10
N LEU A 278 -7.65 5.54 3.13
CA LEU A 278 -8.64 4.88 2.27
C LEU A 278 -9.75 4.19 3.05
N THR A 279 -10.98 4.34 2.56
CA THR A 279 -12.14 3.57 3.03
C THR A 279 -12.35 2.36 2.13
N GLY A 280 -12.37 1.17 2.72
CA GLY A 280 -12.61 -0.09 2.02
C GLY A 280 -14.07 -0.27 1.60
N ASN A 281 -14.33 -0.84 0.43
CA ASN A 281 -15.68 -1.22 0.00
C ASN A 281 -15.64 -2.39 -1.00
N TRP A 282 -16.34 -3.47 -0.67
CA TRP A 282 -16.45 -4.71 -1.46
C TRP A 282 -17.89 -5.01 -1.89
N SER A 283 -18.82 -4.08 -1.71
CA SER A 283 -20.25 -4.31 -1.97
C SER A 283 -20.67 -4.31 -3.44
N GLY A 284 -19.75 -4.00 -4.37
CA GLY A 284 -20.07 -3.74 -5.78
C GLY A 284 -20.81 -2.41 -6.05
N ASN A 285 -21.28 -1.72 -5.01
CA ASN A 285 -21.89 -0.39 -5.13
C ASN A 285 -20.97 0.70 -4.57
N TYR A 286 -20.48 1.55 -5.47
CA TYR A 286 -19.50 2.59 -5.16
C TYR A 286 -20.10 4.01 -5.16
N ALA A 287 -21.42 4.14 -4.99
CA ALA A 287 -22.07 5.43 -4.85
C ALA A 287 -21.42 6.28 -3.74
N GLY A 288 -21.14 7.55 -4.04
CA GLY A 288 -20.46 8.48 -3.11
C GLY A 288 -18.92 8.44 -3.17
N GLY A 289 -18.33 7.55 -3.96
CA GLY A 289 -16.89 7.44 -4.15
C GLY A 289 -16.49 7.08 -5.58
N ARG A 290 -15.26 6.59 -5.73
CA ARG A 290 -14.73 6.01 -6.98
C ARG A 290 -14.63 4.51 -6.84
N SER A 291 -14.94 3.79 -7.92
CA SER A 291 -14.73 2.33 -7.97
C SER A 291 -13.25 1.99 -7.75
N PRO A 292 -12.93 1.00 -6.89
CA PRO A 292 -11.56 0.52 -6.68
C PRO A 292 -10.83 0.14 -7.99
N THR A 293 -11.57 -0.38 -8.98
CA THR A 293 -11.02 -0.82 -10.27
C THR A 293 -10.71 0.35 -11.22
N ALA A 294 -11.06 1.58 -10.87
CA ALA A 294 -10.79 2.76 -11.68
C ALA A 294 -9.48 3.48 -11.33
N TRP A 295 -8.82 3.14 -10.21
CA TRP A 295 -7.56 3.77 -9.78
C TRP A 295 -6.38 3.26 -10.59
N ASN A 296 -5.54 4.16 -11.12
CA ASN A 296 -4.33 3.81 -11.86
C ASN A 296 -3.05 4.10 -11.04
N GLY A 297 -3.18 4.65 -9.84
CA GLY A 297 -2.06 5.05 -9.00
C GLY A 297 -2.44 5.64 -7.65
N SER A 298 -1.43 5.79 -6.80
CA SER A 298 -1.52 6.31 -5.44
C SER A 298 -1.58 7.84 -5.38
N VAL A 299 -1.00 8.52 -6.37
CA VAL A 299 -0.83 9.99 -6.38
C VAL A 299 -2.18 10.70 -6.25
N ALA A 300 -3.18 10.32 -7.05
CA ALA A 300 -4.51 10.91 -6.98
C ALA A 300 -5.19 10.68 -5.61
N ILE A 301 -4.98 9.50 -5.01
CA ILE A 301 -5.57 9.13 -3.72
C ILE A 301 -4.95 9.98 -2.61
N LEU A 302 -3.62 10.04 -2.54
CA LEU A 302 -2.89 10.76 -1.50
C LEU A 302 -3.13 12.27 -1.59
N HIS A 303 -3.16 12.86 -2.79
CA HIS A 303 -3.57 14.25 -2.97
C HIS A 303 -4.99 14.51 -2.49
N GLN A 304 -5.94 13.66 -2.89
CA GLN A 304 -7.33 13.82 -2.48
C GLN A 304 -7.48 13.73 -0.96
N TYR A 305 -6.77 12.81 -0.30
CA TYR A 305 -6.73 12.72 1.17
C TYR A 305 -6.16 13.99 1.79
N TYR A 306 -5.02 14.48 1.28
CA TYR A 306 -4.31 15.63 1.80
C TYR A 306 -5.09 16.94 1.67
N GLU A 307 -5.73 17.16 0.52
CA GLU A 307 -6.53 18.35 0.22
C GLU A 307 -7.85 18.37 0.99
N ARG A 308 -8.56 17.23 1.03
CA ARG A 308 -9.90 17.14 1.65
C ARG A 308 -9.84 16.89 3.14
N ASN A 309 -8.68 16.47 3.65
CA ASN A 309 -8.45 16.20 5.05
C ASN A 309 -9.36 15.10 5.63
N ARG A 310 -9.77 14.14 4.80
CA ARG A 310 -10.68 13.03 5.15
C ARG A 310 -10.39 11.79 4.30
N PRO A 311 -10.82 10.59 4.74
CA PRO A 311 -10.65 9.35 3.98
C PRO A 311 -11.17 9.44 2.55
N VAL A 312 -10.52 8.69 1.65
CA VAL A 312 -10.84 8.58 0.23
C VAL A 312 -11.66 7.33 -0.03
N CYS A 313 -12.81 7.50 -0.67
CA CYS A 313 -13.70 6.43 -1.07
C CYS A 313 -13.51 6.08 -2.55
N TYR A 314 -13.28 4.83 -2.96
CA TYR A 314 -13.07 3.62 -2.16
C TYR A 314 -11.83 2.85 -2.61
N GLY A 315 -11.34 1.96 -1.76
CA GLY A 315 -10.23 1.05 -2.03
C GLY A 315 -10.59 -0.42 -1.79
N GLN A 316 -9.78 -1.31 -2.38
CA GLN A 316 -9.71 -2.75 -2.15
C GLN A 316 -8.23 -3.13 -1.99
N CYS A 317 -7.89 -4.40 -1.69
CA CYS A 317 -6.54 -4.78 -1.21
C CYS A 317 -5.38 -4.24 -2.09
N TRP A 318 -5.46 -4.35 -3.42
CA TRP A 318 -4.42 -3.83 -4.33
C TRP A 318 -4.28 -2.30 -4.30
N VAL A 319 -5.36 -1.57 -3.97
CA VAL A 319 -5.36 -0.12 -3.81
C VAL A 319 -4.67 0.25 -2.50
N PHE A 320 -4.97 -0.47 -1.41
CA PHE A 320 -4.28 -0.32 -0.13
C PHE A 320 -2.78 -0.63 -0.29
N SER A 321 -2.44 -1.74 -0.94
CA SER A 321 -1.06 -2.11 -1.23
C SER A 321 -0.33 -1.07 -2.08
N GLY A 322 -0.99 -0.52 -3.11
CA GLY A 322 -0.43 0.54 -3.94
C GLY A 322 -0.05 1.78 -3.14
N VAL A 323 -0.98 2.26 -2.31
CA VAL A 323 -0.75 3.42 -1.42
C VAL A 323 0.32 3.12 -0.38
N MET A 324 0.29 1.93 0.23
CA MET A 324 1.27 1.54 1.23
C MET A 324 2.70 1.47 0.65
N THR A 325 2.89 0.85 -0.52
CA THR A 325 4.20 0.84 -1.22
C THR A 325 4.68 2.27 -1.45
N THR A 326 3.78 3.17 -1.87
CA THR A 326 4.14 4.58 -2.12
C THR A 326 4.66 5.26 -0.86
N VAL A 327 3.95 5.10 0.27
CA VAL A 327 4.34 5.71 1.55
C VAL A 327 5.66 5.13 2.06
N LEU A 328 5.84 3.81 2.02
CA LEU A 328 7.08 3.17 2.46
C LEU A 328 8.29 3.60 1.62
N ARG A 329 8.17 3.59 0.29
CA ARG A 329 9.23 4.05 -0.63
C ARG A 329 9.56 5.53 -0.43
N CYS A 330 8.53 6.37 -0.27
CA CYS A 330 8.69 7.80 0.01
C CYS A 330 9.49 8.05 1.30
N LEU A 331 9.26 7.25 2.34
CA LEU A 331 9.97 7.35 3.62
C LEU A 331 11.38 6.72 3.58
N GLY A 332 11.73 6.00 2.51
CA GLY A 332 13.03 5.35 2.33
C GLY A 332 13.09 3.89 2.78
N ILE A 333 11.97 3.22 3.02
CA ILE A 333 11.92 1.79 3.34
C ILE A 333 11.73 1.01 2.03
N PRO A 334 12.65 0.10 1.63
CA PRO A 334 12.49 -0.65 0.39
C PRO A 334 11.24 -1.51 0.47
N ALA A 335 10.34 -1.38 -0.50
CA ALA A 335 9.04 -2.03 -0.46
C ALA A 335 8.57 -2.52 -1.83
N ARG A 336 7.81 -3.61 -1.83
CA ARG A 336 7.14 -4.16 -3.02
C ARG A 336 5.74 -4.67 -2.70
N SER A 337 4.85 -4.62 -3.68
CA SER A 337 3.53 -5.26 -3.58
C SER A 337 3.65 -6.74 -3.90
N VAL A 338 2.91 -7.58 -3.17
CA VAL A 338 2.87 -9.03 -3.34
C VAL A 338 1.43 -9.48 -3.45
N THR A 339 1.13 -10.26 -4.48
CA THR A 339 -0.17 -10.91 -4.67
C THR A 339 -0.06 -12.37 -4.25
N ASN A 340 -0.95 -12.80 -3.38
CA ASN A 340 -1.16 -14.21 -3.04
C ASN A 340 -2.45 -14.71 -3.70
N TYR A 341 -2.40 -15.84 -4.42
CA TYR A 341 -3.60 -16.44 -4.99
C TYR A 341 -4.13 -17.54 -4.08
N ASP A 342 -5.44 -17.78 -4.13
CA ASP A 342 -6.11 -18.72 -3.22
C ASP A 342 -5.79 -18.37 -1.75
N SER A 343 -5.87 -17.07 -1.42
CA SER A 343 -5.47 -16.53 -0.12
C SER A 343 -6.55 -16.82 0.92
N ALA A 344 -6.18 -17.58 1.94
CA ALA A 344 -7.07 -17.85 3.06
C ALA A 344 -7.34 -16.56 3.85
N HIS A 345 -8.57 -16.42 4.35
CA HIS A 345 -8.94 -15.46 5.37
C HIS A 345 -9.50 -16.25 6.54
N ASP A 346 -8.58 -16.68 7.40
CA ASP A 346 -8.85 -17.45 8.63
C ASP A 346 -9.25 -16.48 9.74
N THR A 347 -10.49 -16.62 10.21
CA THR A 347 -11.08 -15.72 11.22
C THR A 347 -10.86 -16.20 12.65
N ASP A 348 -10.44 -17.45 12.85
CA ASP A 348 -10.30 -18.07 14.18
C ASP A 348 -8.88 -18.51 14.51
N VAL A 349 -7.91 -18.28 13.62
CA VAL A 349 -6.48 -18.59 13.83
C VAL A 349 -6.27 -20.09 14.08
N SER A 350 -7.12 -20.93 13.47
CA SER A 350 -7.00 -22.37 13.52
C SER A 350 -5.97 -22.93 12.55
N MET A 351 -5.50 -22.11 11.61
CA MET A 351 -4.57 -22.50 10.53
C MET A 351 -5.20 -23.51 9.57
N THR A 352 -6.53 -23.52 9.55
CA THR A 352 -7.38 -24.31 8.65
C THR A 352 -8.51 -23.45 8.17
N ILE A 353 -9.04 -23.77 6.99
CA ILE A 353 -10.26 -23.15 6.47
C ILE A 353 -11.37 -24.19 6.50
N ASP A 354 -12.32 -23.99 7.42
CA ASP A 354 -13.39 -24.94 7.69
C ASP A 354 -14.60 -24.66 6.77
N ASN A 355 -14.90 -25.59 5.85
CA ASN A 355 -16.06 -25.54 4.97
C ASN A 355 -17.15 -26.49 5.50
N TYR A 356 -18.33 -25.96 5.79
CA TYR A 356 -19.45 -26.72 6.34
C TYR A 356 -20.52 -26.98 5.29
N MET A 357 -21.11 -28.17 5.32
CA MET A 357 -22.16 -28.59 4.39
C MET A 357 -23.28 -29.32 5.12
N ASP A 358 -24.54 -29.17 4.70
CA ASP A 358 -25.67 -29.93 5.25
C ASP A 358 -25.82 -31.34 4.62
N GLU A 359 -26.75 -32.16 5.13
CA GLU A 359 -27.05 -33.51 4.61
C GLU A 359 -27.54 -33.52 3.15
N ASN A 360 -27.99 -32.38 2.62
CA ASN A 360 -28.39 -32.21 1.22
C ASN A 360 -27.23 -31.66 0.36
N LEU A 361 -26.01 -31.68 0.89
CA LEU A 361 -24.80 -31.16 0.28
C LEU A 361 -24.89 -29.65 -0.01
N ARG A 362 -25.63 -28.86 0.77
CA ARG A 362 -25.65 -27.40 0.60
C ARG A 362 -24.63 -26.76 1.53
N ASN A 363 -23.89 -25.77 1.04
CA ASN A 363 -22.92 -25.03 1.85
C ASN A 363 -23.61 -24.26 2.97
N ILE A 364 -23.00 -24.32 4.16
CA ILE A 364 -23.35 -23.55 5.35
C ILE A 364 -22.21 -22.55 5.56
N ASP A 365 -22.57 -21.29 5.77
CA ASP A 365 -21.59 -20.23 6.05
C ASP A 365 -20.87 -20.49 7.39
N GLY A 366 -19.54 -20.60 7.32
CA GLY A 366 -18.65 -20.91 8.44
C GLY A 366 -17.84 -19.72 8.95
N GLY A 367 -17.92 -18.56 8.29
CA GLY A 367 -17.12 -17.37 8.62
C GLY A 367 -15.77 -17.30 7.89
N ASP A 368 -15.08 -18.42 7.68
CA ASP A 368 -13.85 -18.45 6.90
C ASP A 368 -14.12 -18.29 5.40
N SER A 369 -13.17 -17.65 4.69
CA SER A 369 -13.27 -17.47 3.25
C SER A 369 -11.91 -17.64 2.57
N VAL A 370 -11.95 -17.91 1.27
CA VAL A 370 -10.74 -17.95 0.44
C VAL A 370 -10.91 -16.94 -0.67
N TRP A 371 -10.05 -15.94 -0.64
CA TRP A 371 -9.98 -14.87 -1.62
C TRP A 371 -9.26 -15.42 -2.84
N ASN A 372 -9.81 -15.18 -4.03
CA ASN A 372 -9.22 -15.65 -5.28
C ASN A 372 -7.79 -15.10 -5.43
N PHE A 373 -7.60 -13.85 -4.99
CA PHE A 373 -6.31 -13.29 -4.69
C PHE A 373 -6.41 -12.25 -3.58
N HIS A 374 -5.31 -12.04 -2.88
CA HIS A 374 -5.12 -10.95 -1.93
C HIS A 374 -3.79 -10.25 -2.19
N VAL A 375 -3.70 -8.96 -1.88
CA VAL A 375 -2.51 -8.15 -2.17
C VAL A 375 -2.09 -7.38 -0.94
N TRP A 376 -0.86 -7.63 -0.48
CA TRP A 376 -0.23 -6.92 0.63
C TRP A 376 1.13 -6.34 0.19
N ASN A 377 1.97 -5.95 1.15
CA ASN A 377 3.29 -5.39 0.92
C ASN A 377 4.36 -6.23 1.61
N GLU A 378 5.53 -6.33 0.97
CA GLU A 378 6.75 -6.67 1.68
C GLU A 378 7.58 -5.40 1.90
N ALA A 379 8.09 -5.22 3.12
CA ALA A 379 9.01 -4.15 3.48
C ALA A 379 10.34 -4.75 3.96
N TRP A 380 11.46 -4.29 3.41
CA TRP A 380 12.79 -4.79 3.75
C TRP A 380 13.34 -4.08 4.98
N MET A 381 13.62 -4.83 6.06
CA MET A 381 14.24 -4.30 7.27
C MET A 381 14.89 -5.38 8.13
N ALA A 382 15.81 -4.97 9.00
CA ALA A 382 16.29 -5.76 10.11
C ALA A 382 15.21 -5.90 11.20
N ARG A 383 15.30 -6.98 11.99
CA ARG A 383 14.42 -7.28 13.13
C ARG A 383 15.22 -7.42 14.42
N PRO A 384 15.80 -6.34 14.96
CA PRO A 384 16.60 -6.39 16.20
C PRO A 384 15.75 -6.73 17.44
N ASP A 385 14.42 -6.66 17.31
CA ASP A 385 13.44 -7.12 18.30
C ASP A 385 13.26 -8.65 18.33
N LEU A 386 13.79 -9.36 17.33
CA LEU A 386 13.70 -10.82 17.17
C LEU A 386 15.10 -11.48 17.24
N PRO A 387 15.17 -12.82 17.38
CA PRO A 387 16.43 -13.55 17.18
C PRO A 387 17.03 -13.30 15.78
N GLU A 388 18.33 -13.51 15.65
CA GLU A 388 19.00 -13.41 14.35
C GLU A 388 18.36 -14.36 13.31
N GLY A 389 18.28 -13.91 12.05
CA GLY A 389 17.71 -14.68 10.93
C GLY A 389 16.28 -14.29 10.51
N TYR A 390 15.63 -13.35 11.22
CA TYR A 390 14.28 -12.85 10.88
C TYR A 390 14.26 -11.46 10.23
N GLY A 391 15.42 -10.88 9.90
CA GLY A 391 15.51 -9.69 9.06
C GLY A 391 15.20 -9.98 7.59
N GLY A 392 15.32 -8.97 6.74
CA GLY A 392 15.00 -9.05 5.32
C GLY A 392 13.55 -8.66 5.04
N TRP A 393 12.89 -9.34 4.12
CA TRP A 393 11.49 -9.05 3.77
C TRP A 393 10.54 -9.36 4.93
N GLN A 394 9.62 -8.42 5.19
CA GLN A 394 8.56 -8.54 6.17
C GLN A 394 7.20 -8.30 5.49
N ALA A 395 6.24 -9.21 5.64
CA ALA A 395 4.87 -8.98 5.20
C ALA A 395 4.20 -7.93 6.07
N VAL A 396 3.58 -6.95 5.45
CA VAL A 396 2.82 -5.87 6.09
C VAL A 396 1.58 -5.64 5.25
N ASP A 397 0.41 -5.59 5.89
CA ASP A 397 -0.86 -5.44 5.18
C ASP A 397 -1.70 -4.32 5.76
N ALA A 398 -2.07 -3.39 4.88
CA ALA A 398 -2.93 -2.26 5.19
C ALA A 398 -4.42 -2.54 4.96
N THR A 399 -4.77 -3.69 4.38
CA THR A 399 -6.16 -4.09 4.19
C THR A 399 -6.78 -4.40 5.55
N PRO A 400 -7.90 -3.76 5.93
CA PRO A 400 -8.54 -4.01 7.22
C PRO A 400 -9.30 -5.34 7.18
N GLN A 401 -8.60 -6.45 7.46
CA GLN A 401 -9.15 -7.81 7.57
C GLN A 401 -9.43 -8.13 9.03
N GLU A 402 -8.38 -8.39 9.80
CA GLU A 402 -8.44 -8.73 11.23
C GLU A 402 -7.78 -7.65 12.09
N THR A 403 -8.23 -7.55 13.35
CA THR A 403 -7.63 -6.61 14.30
C THR A 403 -6.41 -7.24 14.98
N SER A 404 -5.30 -6.52 15.01
CA SER A 404 -4.14 -6.82 15.85
C SER A 404 -4.16 -5.91 17.07
N ASP A 405 -4.26 -6.49 18.27
CA ASP A 405 -4.44 -5.76 19.54
C ASP A 405 -5.61 -4.75 19.50
N GLY A 406 -6.71 -5.11 18.82
CA GLY A 406 -7.92 -4.29 18.69
C GLY A 406 -7.82 -3.14 17.69
N VAL A 407 -6.80 -3.15 16.82
CA VAL A 407 -6.57 -2.13 15.78
C VAL A 407 -6.44 -2.81 14.42
N TYR A 408 -7.04 -2.25 13.37
CA TYR A 408 -6.89 -2.76 11.99
C TYR A 408 -5.51 -2.42 11.42
N CYS A 409 -4.54 -3.27 11.74
CA CYS A 409 -3.18 -3.24 11.24
C CYS A 409 -2.62 -4.67 11.21
N CYS A 410 -1.75 -4.96 10.26
CA CYS A 410 -1.10 -6.26 10.16
C CYS A 410 0.40 -6.10 9.84
N GLY A 411 1.22 -6.91 10.51
CA GLY A 411 2.68 -6.95 10.35
C GLY A 411 3.43 -5.87 11.13
N PRO A 412 4.77 -5.76 10.95
CA PRO A 412 5.59 -6.55 10.03
C PRO A 412 5.84 -7.99 10.50
N CYS A 413 5.56 -8.95 9.63
CA CYS A 413 5.73 -10.38 9.83
C CYS A 413 6.95 -10.90 9.04
N PRO A 414 7.95 -11.55 9.67
CA PRO A 414 9.09 -12.07 8.92
C PRO A 414 8.69 -13.18 7.95
N ILE A 415 9.05 -13.05 6.67
CA ILE A 415 8.73 -14.11 5.68
C ILE A 415 9.40 -15.43 6.05
N SER A 416 10.60 -15.38 6.64
CA SER A 416 11.28 -16.57 7.16
C SER A 416 10.54 -17.22 8.33
N ALA A 417 9.83 -16.46 9.16
CA ALA A 417 8.99 -17.02 10.23
C ALA A 417 7.76 -17.72 9.65
N VAL A 418 7.12 -17.13 8.63
CA VAL A 418 6.01 -17.75 7.89
C VAL A 418 6.46 -19.05 7.25
N LYS A 419 7.57 -19.05 6.50
CA LYS A 419 8.07 -20.25 5.82
C LYS A 419 8.35 -21.43 6.75
N ASN A 420 8.81 -21.16 7.97
CA ASN A 420 9.16 -22.19 8.95
C ASN A 420 8.04 -22.50 9.94
N GLY A 421 6.88 -21.85 9.87
CA GLY A 421 5.78 -22.06 10.81
C GLY A 421 6.06 -21.52 12.22
N HIS A 422 6.99 -20.57 12.37
CA HIS A 422 7.34 -19.94 13.65
C HIS A 422 6.35 -18.83 14.04
N VAL A 423 5.07 -19.21 14.12
CA VAL A 423 3.94 -18.27 14.20
C VAL A 423 3.75 -17.60 15.56
N TYR A 424 4.56 -17.98 16.55
CA TYR A 424 4.63 -17.34 17.87
C TYR A 424 5.43 -16.03 17.86
N LEU A 425 6.14 -15.71 16.77
CA LEU A 425 6.90 -14.47 16.65
C LEU A 425 5.98 -13.31 16.23
N PRO A 426 6.18 -12.10 16.80
CA PRO A 426 5.46 -10.93 16.36
C PRO A 426 5.98 -10.44 14.98
N TYR A 427 5.16 -9.74 14.20
CA TYR A 427 3.76 -9.41 14.44
C TYR A 427 2.87 -10.24 13.52
N ASP A 428 1.68 -10.63 14.00
CA ASP A 428 0.59 -11.19 13.19
C ASP A 428 0.94 -12.46 12.36
N THR A 429 2.03 -13.14 12.70
CA THR A 429 2.56 -14.27 11.93
C THR A 429 1.59 -15.44 11.82
N LYS A 430 0.71 -15.65 12.80
CA LYS A 430 -0.34 -16.68 12.70
C LYS A 430 -1.30 -16.39 11.56
N PHE A 431 -1.78 -15.15 11.49
CA PHE A 431 -2.71 -14.71 10.45
C PHE A 431 -2.05 -14.84 9.08
N VAL A 432 -0.89 -14.21 8.86
CA VAL A 432 -0.17 -14.26 7.58
C VAL A 432 0.18 -15.69 7.17
N PHE A 433 0.54 -16.56 8.11
CA PHE A 433 0.79 -17.97 7.80
C PHE A 433 -0.48 -18.68 7.33
N ALA A 434 -1.61 -18.48 8.00
CA ALA A 434 -2.88 -19.07 7.59
C ALA A 434 -3.23 -18.64 6.16
N GLU A 435 -3.03 -17.35 5.81
CA GLU A 435 -3.29 -16.83 4.46
C GLU A 435 -2.56 -17.60 3.33
N VAL A 436 -1.39 -18.18 3.61
CA VAL A 436 -0.54 -18.86 2.61
C VAL A 436 -0.42 -20.38 2.77
N ASN A 437 -0.76 -20.95 3.93
CA ASN A 437 -0.51 -22.36 4.27
C ASN A 437 -1.70 -23.09 4.92
N ALA A 438 -2.85 -22.45 5.10
CA ALA A 438 -3.99 -23.12 5.73
C ALA A 438 -4.45 -24.35 4.92
N ASP A 439 -4.72 -25.46 5.60
CA ASP A 439 -5.34 -26.62 4.95
C ASP A 439 -6.87 -26.43 4.91
N LYS A 440 -7.52 -26.74 3.77
CA LYS A 440 -8.99 -26.69 3.67
C LYS A 440 -9.59 -27.96 4.27
N VAL A 441 -10.50 -27.84 5.24
CA VAL A 441 -11.19 -28.97 5.86
C VAL A 441 -12.66 -28.92 5.50
N TYR A 442 -13.20 -30.04 5.02
CA TYR A 442 -14.61 -30.16 4.65
C TYR A 442 -15.36 -30.96 5.70
N TRP A 443 -16.46 -30.40 6.19
CA TRP A 443 -17.29 -30.95 7.26
C TRP A 443 -18.73 -31.15 6.78
N LEU A 444 -19.27 -32.34 7.05
CA LEU A 444 -20.71 -32.58 6.97
C LEU A 444 -21.36 -32.29 8.32
N VAL A 445 -22.39 -31.46 8.31
CA VAL A 445 -23.25 -31.14 9.45
C VAL A 445 -24.53 -31.96 9.31
N ASP A 446 -24.69 -32.96 10.17
CA ASP A 446 -25.90 -33.77 10.17
C ASP A 446 -27.11 -32.99 10.72
N ARG A 447 -28.33 -33.54 10.57
CA ARG A 447 -29.57 -32.92 11.11
C ARG A 447 -29.56 -32.70 12.63
N HIS A 448 -28.67 -33.37 13.36
CA HIS A 448 -28.47 -33.25 14.80
C HIS A 448 -27.34 -32.27 15.16
N LYS A 449 -26.76 -31.58 14.16
CA LYS A 449 -25.62 -30.66 14.26
C LYS A 449 -24.31 -31.32 14.69
N ASN A 450 -24.16 -32.62 14.49
CA ASN A 450 -22.86 -33.27 14.66
C ASN A 450 -21.98 -32.99 13.43
N LEU A 451 -20.70 -32.77 13.66
CA LEU A 451 -19.70 -32.56 12.62
C LEU A 451 -19.03 -33.89 12.26
N ARG A 452 -19.05 -34.24 10.97
CA ARG A 452 -18.25 -35.34 10.42
C ARG A 452 -17.26 -34.80 9.40
N LYS A 453 -15.97 -34.98 9.67
CA LYS A 453 -14.90 -34.62 8.73
C LYS A 453 -15.02 -35.49 7.49
N LEU A 454 -15.12 -34.87 6.32
CA LEU A 454 -15.18 -35.56 5.03
C LEU A 454 -13.78 -35.69 4.43
N ARG A 455 -13.06 -34.57 4.35
CA ARG A 455 -11.76 -34.49 3.67
C ARG A 455 -10.93 -33.32 4.21
N THR A 456 -9.61 -33.45 4.11
CA THR A 456 -8.67 -32.32 4.21
C THR A 456 -7.94 -32.17 2.87
N ALA A 457 -8.09 -31.03 2.21
CA ALA A 457 -7.33 -30.67 1.02
C ALA A 457 -6.09 -29.87 1.43
N LYS A 458 -4.93 -30.52 1.32
CA LYS A 458 -3.61 -29.93 1.61
C LYS A 458 -3.10 -29.20 0.39
N GLY A 459 -2.41 -28.07 0.59
CA GLY A 459 -1.79 -27.29 -0.49
C GLY A 459 -2.77 -26.54 -1.40
N ALA A 460 -4.01 -26.35 -0.96
CA ALA A 460 -5.06 -25.65 -1.71
C ALA A 460 -5.10 -24.13 -1.46
N ILE A 461 -4.22 -23.62 -0.60
CA ILE A 461 -4.12 -22.22 -0.18
C ILE A 461 -2.73 -21.70 -0.50
N GLY A 462 -2.67 -20.43 -0.91
CA GLY A 462 -1.42 -19.73 -1.14
C GLY A 462 -0.68 -20.22 -2.37
N ALA A 463 -1.11 -19.85 -3.56
CA ALA A 463 -0.50 -20.27 -4.81
C ALA A 463 0.09 -19.10 -5.58
N LYS A 464 1.09 -19.39 -6.43
CA LYS A 464 1.65 -18.47 -7.44
C LYS A 464 1.89 -17.06 -6.92
N MET A 465 2.44 -16.96 -5.71
CA MET A 465 2.67 -15.67 -5.08
C MET A 465 3.54 -14.81 -5.99
N SER A 466 3.12 -13.59 -6.28
CA SER A 466 3.64 -12.84 -7.41
C SER A 466 4.04 -11.43 -7.02
N THR A 467 5.20 -10.99 -7.52
CA THR A 467 5.62 -9.59 -7.50
C THR A 467 6.21 -9.19 -8.85
N LYS A 468 6.47 -7.89 -9.02
CA LYS A 468 7.17 -7.39 -10.20
C LYS A 468 8.67 -7.71 -10.06
N ALA A 469 9.25 -8.30 -11.10
CA ALA A 469 10.68 -8.57 -11.14
C ALA A 469 11.51 -7.28 -11.22
N VAL A 470 12.67 -7.31 -10.58
CA VAL A 470 13.65 -6.21 -10.59
C VAL A 470 14.03 -5.83 -12.01
N GLY A 471 13.89 -4.54 -12.35
CA GLY A 471 14.36 -3.98 -13.62
C GLY A 471 13.61 -4.45 -14.88
N SER A 472 12.52 -5.20 -14.75
CA SER A 472 11.72 -5.68 -15.88
C SER A 472 10.21 -5.65 -15.62
N HIS A 473 9.43 -5.90 -16.66
CA HIS A 473 7.95 -6.01 -16.57
C HIS A 473 7.49 -7.44 -16.32
N ALA A 474 8.42 -8.36 -16.05
CA ALA A 474 8.11 -9.76 -15.82
C ALA A 474 7.58 -9.98 -14.39
N ARG A 475 6.86 -11.09 -14.23
CA ARG A 475 6.44 -11.63 -12.94
C ARG A 475 7.57 -12.41 -12.30
N GLU A 476 7.85 -12.12 -11.04
CA GLU A 476 8.68 -12.95 -10.16
C GLU A 476 7.75 -13.77 -9.25
N ASP A 477 7.95 -15.08 -9.21
CA ASP A 477 7.20 -15.98 -8.33
C ASP A 477 7.92 -16.09 -6.97
N LEU A 478 7.22 -15.71 -5.90
CA LEU A 478 7.71 -15.67 -4.53
C LEU A 478 7.21 -16.85 -3.68
N THR A 479 6.50 -17.83 -4.26
CA THR A 479 5.82 -18.88 -3.48
C THR A 479 6.80 -19.64 -2.57
N GLU A 480 7.98 -19.96 -3.10
CA GLU A 480 9.02 -20.67 -2.35
C GLU A 480 9.67 -19.82 -1.24
N ASN A 481 9.45 -18.50 -1.21
CA ASN A 481 9.91 -17.65 -0.12
C ASN A 481 9.00 -17.79 1.10
N TYR A 482 7.70 -17.98 0.89
CA TYR A 482 6.70 -18.06 1.94
C TYR A 482 6.43 -19.47 2.45
N LYS A 483 6.70 -20.50 1.63
CA LYS A 483 6.50 -21.89 2.02
C LYS A 483 7.44 -22.85 1.30
N TYR A 484 7.58 -24.04 1.88
CA TYR A 484 8.28 -25.14 1.23
C TYR A 484 7.39 -25.78 0.15
N PRO A 485 7.96 -26.52 -0.81
CA PRO A 485 7.18 -27.19 -1.84
C PRO A 485 6.10 -28.12 -1.27
N GLU A 486 4.90 -28.07 -1.84
CA GLU A 486 3.75 -28.87 -1.41
C GLU A 486 4.08 -30.36 -1.40
N GLY A 487 3.72 -31.04 -0.30
CA GLY A 487 3.96 -32.47 -0.12
C GLY A 487 5.39 -32.83 0.33
N SER A 488 6.28 -31.85 0.51
CA SER A 488 7.60 -32.08 1.12
C SER A 488 7.50 -32.28 2.64
N ASP A 489 8.49 -32.98 3.22
CA ASP A 489 8.55 -33.16 4.67
C ASP A 489 8.69 -31.82 5.41
N GLN A 490 9.46 -30.88 4.85
CA GLN A 490 9.66 -29.55 5.43
C GLN A 490 8.36 -28.74 5.48
N GLU A 491 7.55 -28.83 4.42
CA GLU A 491 6.24 -28.18 4.33
C GLU A 491 5.32 -28.70 5.43
N ARG A 492 5.20 -30.02 5.57
CA ARG A 492 4.37 -30.63 6.64
C ARG A 492 4.90 -30.37 8.05
N VAL A 493 6.22 -30.28 8.25
CA VAL A 493 6.83 -29.89 9.53
C VAL A 493 6.48 -28.44 9.87
N ALA A 494 6.55 -27.52 8.90
CA ALA A 494 6.18 -26.12 9.12
C ALA A 494 4.70 -25.98 9.52
N VAL A 495 3.77 -26.63 8.81
CA VAL A 495 2.34 -26.63 9.15
C VAL A 495 2.07 -27.21 10.54
N ARG A 496 2.69 -28.35 10.88
CA ARG A 496 2.53 -28.95 12.22
C ARG A 496 3.10 -28.06 13.33
N THR A 497 4.24 -27.43 13.09
CA THR A 497 4.83 -26.45 14.02
C THR A 497 3.84 -25.32 14.26
N ALA A 498 3.31 -24.74 13.19
CA ALA A 498 2.37 -23.62 13.26
C ALA A 498 1.08 -24.00 14.01
N VAL A 499 0.50 -25.15 13.69
CA VAL A 499 -0.72 -25.68 14.34
C VAL A 499 -0.51 -26.00 15.82
N SER A 500 0.68 -26.46 16.22
CA SER A 500 1.00 -26.68 17.64
C SER A 500 0.97 -25.39 18.48
N HIS A 501 1.04 -24.23 17.83
CA HIS A 501 0.92 -22.90 18.43
C HIS A 501 -0.40 -22.19 18.08
N GLY A 502 -1.29 -22.85 17.34
CA GLY A 502 -2.65 -22.38 16.98
C GLY A 502 -3.72 -22.78 18.01
N LEU A 503 -4.99 -22.51 17.70
CA LEU A 503 -6.10 -22.82 18.62
C LEU A 503 -6.60 -24.28 18.54
N LYS A 504 -6.31 -25.00 17.44
CA LYS A 504 -6.77 -26.38 17.22
C LYS A 504 -5.57 -27.32 16.95
N PRO A 505 -4.83 -27.80 17.97
CA PRO A 505 -3.60 -28.59 17.77
C PRO A 505 -3.82 -30.04 17.27
N ASN A 506 -5.04 -30.58 17.35
CA ASN A 506 -5.36 -31.98 17.03
C ASN A 506 -6.05 -32.15 15.65
N THR A 507 -6.01 -31.15 14.78
CA THR A 507 -6.81 -31.10 13.53
C THR A 507 -6.51 -32.22 12.52
N TYR A 508 -5.37 -32.91 12.67
CA TYR A 508 -4.88 -33.92 11.71
C TYR A 508 -5.00 -35.38 12.17
N ASP A 509 -5.69 -35.66 13.28
CA ASP A 509 -5.72 -37.01 13.87
C ASP A 509 -6.63 -38.02 13.14
N ASP A 510 -7.48 -37.58 12.21
CA ASP A 510 -8.43 -38.45 11.49
C ASP A 510 -8.25 -38.40 9.96
N VAL A 511 -7.98 -39.55 9.35
CA VAL A 511 -8.05 -39.80 7.90
C VAL A 511 -9.09 -40.90 7.66
N ILE A 512 -10.11 -40.62 6.85
CA ILE A 512 -11.02 -41.64 6.33
C ILE A 512 -10.41 -42.18 5.04
N GLU A 513 -10.04 -43.45 5.03
CA GLU A 513 -9.56 -44.19 3.87
C GLU A 513 -10.71 -45.05 3.32
N ASN A 514 -11.23 -44.70 2.14
CA ASN A 514 -11.82 -45.58 1.12
C ASN A 514 -12.48 -44.71 0.03
N GLU A 515 -11.69 -44.26 -0.95
CA GLU A 515 -12.16 -43.59 -2.16
C GLU A 515 -11.87 -44.50 -3.37
N ASP A 516 -12.87 -44.76 -4.22
CA ASP A 516 -12.73 -45.61 -5.42
C ASP A 516 -13.30 -44.98 -6.71
N VAL A 517 -13.66 -43.71 -6.63
CA VAL A 517 -13.93 -42.83 -7.78
C VAL A 517 -13.06 -41.57 -7.65
N GLU A 518 -12.23 -41.28 -8.65
CA GLU A 518 -11.47 -40.03 -8.78
C GLU A 518 -12.34 -38.98 -9.47
N PHE A 519 -12.26 -37.73 -9.01
CA PHE A 519 -13.05 -36.61 -9.53
C PHE A 519 -12.15 -35.41 -9.87
N ASP A 520 -12.48 -34.70 -10.95
CA ASP A 520 -11.84 -33.45 -11.34
C ASP A 520 -12.89 -32.49 -11.92
N VAL A 521 -12.98 -31.28 -11.39
CA VAL A 521 -13.86 -30.22 -11.94
C VAL A 521 -13.00 -29.12 -12.54
N HIS A 522 -13.31 -28.74 -13.77
CA HIS A 522 -12.64 -27.62 -14.43
C HIS A 522 -13.57 -26.86 -15.37
N ALA A 523 -13.26 -25.59 -15.59
CA ALA A 523 -13.83 -24.79 -16.69
C ALA A 523 -12.84 -24.67 -17.85
N ASP A 524 -13.36 -24.27 -19.03
CA ASP A 524 -12.52 -23.94 -20.18
C ASP A 524 -11.50 -22.85 -19.83
N ASP A 525 -10.29 -23.01 -20.35
CA ASP A 525 -9.26 -22.00 -20.25
C ASP A 525 -9.56 -20.83 -21.21
N GLU A 526 -9.17 -19.63 -20.82
CA GLU A 526 -9.16 -18.44 -21.69
C GLU A 526 -10.51 -17.90 -22.20
N ILE A 527 -11.51 -17.87 -21.34
CA ILE A 527 -12.82 -17.29 -21.69
C ILE A 527 -12.79 -15.75 -21.59
N TYR A 528 -13.17 -15.05 -22.67
CA TYR A 528 -13.40 -13.60 -22.65
C TYR A 528 -14.82 -13.25 -22.21
N ILE A 529 -14.98 -12.07 -21.58
CA ILE A 529 -16.30 -11.52 -21.28
C ILE A 529 -17.06 -11.34 -22.61
N GLY A 530 -18.20 -12.01 -22.74
CA GLY A 530 -18.98 -12.08 -23.98
C GLY A 530 -18.92 -13.43 -24.70
N GLU A 531 -18.13 -14.40 -24.23
CA GLU A 531 -18.08 -15.77 -24.75
C GLU A 531 -18.89 -16.76 -23.89
N ASN A 532 -19.12 -17.98 -24.36
CA ASN A 532 -19.76 -19.00 -23.55
C ASN A 532 -18.79 -19.54 -22.49
N ILE A 533 -19.32 -19.83 -21.30
CA ILE A 533 -18.59 -20.53 -20.23
C ILE A 533 -18.91 -22.02 -20.35
N HIS A 534 -17.91 -22.87 -20.50
CA HIS A 534 -18.05 -24.32 -20.48
C HIS A 534 -17.38 -24.91 -19.23
N VAL A 535 -18.05 -25.87 -18.58
CA VAL A 535 -17.64 -26.49 -17.32
C VAL A 535 -17.79 -27.99 -17.42
N THR A 536 -16.78 -28.73 -16.97
CA THR A 536 -16.73 -30.20 -17.00
C THR A 536 -16.38 -30.77 -15.63
N LEU A 537 -17.19 -31.69 -15.13
CA LEU A 537 -16.84 -32.60 -14.03
C LEU A 537 -16.49 -33.96 -14.62
N SER A 538 -15.22 -34.34 -14.55
CA SER A 538 -14.69 -35.63 -14.97
C SER A 538 -14.66 -36.60 -13.79
N MET A 539 -15.04 -37.86 -14.04
CA MET A 539 -15.12 -38.90 -13.01
C MET A 539 -14.50 -40.19 -13.54
N LYS A 540 -13.66 -40.83 -12.73
CA LYS A 540 -12.98 -42.08 -13.08
C LYS A 540 -13.15 -43.11 -11.98
N ASN A 541 -13.82 -44.21 -12.32
CA ASN A 541 -14.03 -45.33 -11.40
C ASN A 541 -12.79 -46.22 -11.41
N THR A 542 -12.10 -46.37 -10.26
CA THR A 542 -10.92 -47.22 -10.12
C THR A 542 -11.26 -48.62 -9.61
N SER A 543 -12.54 -48.91 -9.38
CA SER A 543 -13.02 -50.20 -8.93
C SER A 543 -13.40 -51.14 -10.08
N ALA A 544 -13.45 -52.44 -9.77
CA ALA A 544 -13.89 -53.49 -10.70
C ALA A 544 -15.43 -53.62 -10.83
N GLU A 545 -16.19 -52.78 -10.14
CA GLU A 545 -17.66 -52.79 -10.13
C GLU A 545 -18.18 -51.46 -10.66
N PRO A 546 -19.38 -51.38 -11.27
CA PRO A 546 -19.95 -50.11 -11.68
C PRO A 546 -20.21 -49.20 -10.46
N ARG A 547 -20.13 -47.89 -10.67
CA ARG A 547 -20.42 -46.88 -9.64
C ARG A 547 -21.53 -45.96 -10.13
N ARG A 548 -22.60 -45.83 -9.35
CA ARG A 548 -23.63 -44.81 -9.57
C ARG A 548 -23.27 -43.58 -8.77
N VAL A 549 -23.25 -42.44 -9.47
CA VAL A 549 -22.83 -41.15 -8.94
C VAL A 549 -23.94 -40.13 -9.19
N THR A 550 -24.39 -39.46 -8.14
CA THR A 550 -25.25 -38.27 -8.25
C THR A 550 -24.36 -37.04 -8.12
N ALA A 551 -24.25 -36.25 -9.19
CA ALA A 551 -23.43 -35.05 -9.24
C ALA A 551 -24.30 -33.78 -9.19
N HIS A 552 -23.91 -32.83 -8.37
CA HIS A 552 -24.49 -31.48 -8.29
C HIS A 552 -23.41 -30.46 -8.63
N LEU A 553 -23.66 -29.61 -9.63
CA LEU A 553 -22.78 -28.52 -10.02
C LEU A 553 -23.49 -27.19 -9.86
N THR A 554 -22.78 -26.17 -9.38
CA THR A 554 -23.30 -24.81 -9.25
C THR A 554 -22.25 -23.82 -9.74
N ALA A 555 -22.65 -22.87 -10.58
CA ALA A 555 -21.81 -21.75 -11.01
C ALA A 555 -22.33 -20.44 -10.40
N ARG A 556 -21.43 -19.65 -9.83
CA ARG A 556 -21.73 -18.38 -9.17
C ARG A 556 -20.76 -17.29 -9.59
N ALA A 557 -21.28 -16.08 -9.82
CA ALA A 557 -20.44 -14.89 -9.89
C ALA A 557 -19.96 -14.54 -8.47
N MET A 558 -18.68 -14.21 -8.34
CA MET A 558 -18.02 -14.01 -7.05
C MET A 558 -17.36 -12.65 -6.97
N TYR A 559 -17.44 -12.02 -5.81
CA TYR A 559 -16.44 -11.01 -5.45
C TYR A 559 -15.08 -11.68 -5.33
N TYR A 560 -14.01 -10.95 -5.60
CA TYR A 560 -12.66 -11.51 -5.55
C TYR A 560 -12.24 -12.00 -4.15
N THR A 561 -12.97 -11.56 -3.12
CA THR A 561 -12.84 -12.00 -1.73
C THR A 561 -13.37 -13.41 -1.48
N GLY A 562 -13.95 -14.06 -2.49
CA GLY A 562 -14.57 -15.36 -2.36
C GLY A 562 -16.02 -15.32 -1.88
N VAL A 563 -16.59 -14.13 -1.66
CA VAL A 563 -18.01 -13.96 -1.30
C VAL A 563 -18.91 -14.14 -2.55
N PRO A 564 -19.93 -15.01 -2.51
CA PRO A 564 -20.88 -15.16 -3.61
C PRO A 564 -21.69 -13.88 -3.85
N ALA A 565 -21.81 -13.47 -5.11
CA ALA A 565 -22.64 -12.35 -5.52
C ALA A 565 -23.99 -12.81 -6.07
N HIS A 566 -23.98 -13.63 -7.14
CA HIS A 566 -25.18 -14.04 -7.87
C HIS A 566 -25.04 -15.48 -8.38
N ASP A 567 -26.14 -16.26 -8.33
CA ASP A 567 -26.21 -17.60 -8.92
C ASP A 567 -26.35 -17.48 -10.45
N ILE A 568 -25.42 -18.10 -11.19
CA ILE A 568 -25.47 -18.19 -12.66
C ILE A 568 -26.32 -19.37 -13.09
N GLY A 569 -26.15 -20.50 -12.42
CA GLY A 569 -27.04 -21.65 -12.57
C GLY A 569 -26.55 -22.87 -11.82
N GLU A 570 -27.40 -23.89 -11.77
CA GLU A 570 -27.16 -25.15 -11.09
C GLU A 570 -27.66 -26.33 -11.93
N MET A 571 -27.07 -27.50 -11.70
CA MET A 571 -27.47 -28.74 -12.34
C MET A 571 -27.27 -29.92 -11.39
N GLU A 572 -28.20 -30.86 -11.44
CA GLU A 572 -28.11 -32.16 -10.81
C GLU A 572 -28.20 -33.25 -11.88
N LYS A 573 -27.32 -34.26 -11.82
CA LYS A 573 -27.29 -35.34 -12.80
C LYS A 573 -26.81 -36.65 -12.19
N ASP A 574 -27.58 -37.70 -12.45
CA ASP A 574 -27.17 -39.08 -12.16
C ASP A 574 -26.34 -39.65 -13.31
N VAL A 575 -25.20 -40.26 -12.99
CA VAL A 575 -24.28 -40.90 -13.92
C VAL A 575 -23.92 -42.30 -13.42
N THR A 576 -23.89 -43.28 -14.32
CA THR A 576 -23.36 -44.62 -14.02
C THR A 576 -22.03 -44.79 -14.74
N ILE A 577 -20.96 -44.97 -13.97
CA ILE A 577 -19.60 -45.16 -14.47
C ILE A 577 -19.30 -46.66 -14.55
N PRO A 578 -18.90 -47.19 -15.71
CA PRO A 578 -18.56 -48.61 -15.83
C PRO A 578 -17.31 -48.97 -14.98
N PRO A 579 -17.10 -50.26 -14.68
CA PRO A 579 -15.86 -50.73 -14.04
C PRO A 579 -14.61 -50.23 -14.74
N ASN A 580 -13.64 -49.69 -14.00
CA ASN A 580 -12.39 -49.15 -14.54
C ASN A 580 -12.58 -48.12 -15.69
N GLY A 581 -13.74 -47.45 -15.73
CA GLY A 581 -14.11 -46.53 -16.80
C GLY A 581 -14.26 -45.09 -16.33
N GLU A 582 -14.58 -44.22 -17.28
CA GLU A 582 -14.68 -42.77 -17.09
C GLU A 582 -16.04 -42.26 -17.57
N ALA A 583 -16.50 -41.16 -16.97
CA ALA A 583 -17.68 -40.42 -17.40
C ALA A 583 -17.53 -38.93 -17.07
N SER A 584 -18.27 -38.07 -17.76
CA SER A 584 -18.27 -36.63 -17.51
C SER A 584 -19.66 -36.02 -17.44
N VAL A 585 -19.74 -34.86 -16.80
CA VAL A 585 -20.93 -34.01 -16.73
C VAL A 585 -20.52 -32.61 -17.18
N GLU A 586 -21.20 -32.10 -18.20
CA GLU A 586 -20.88 -30.81 -18.85
C GLU A 586 -22.00 -29.78 -18.65
N MET A 587 -21.64 -28.52 -18.44
CA MET A 587 -22.54 -27.36 -18.42
C MET A 587 -22.04 -26.26 -19.35
N THR A 588 -22.97 -25.47 -19.88
CA THR A 588 -22.66 -24.29 -20.70
C THR A 588 -23.53 -23.11 -20.30
N TYR A 589 -22.92 -21.96 -20.04
CA TYR A 589 -23.61 -20.70 -19.76
C TYR A 589 -23.29 -19.67 -20.84
N THR A 590 -24.34 -19.09 -21.42
CA THR A 590 -24.24 -18.06 -22.47
C THR A 590 -24.05 -16.66 -21.87
N PRO A 591 -23.50 -15.69 -22.63
CA PRO A 591 -23.35 -14.30 -22.18
C PRO A 591 -24.64 -13.68 -21.62
N ARG A 592 -25.78 -14.02 -22.22
CA ARG A 592 -27.09 -13.55 -21.76
C ARG A 592 -27.44 -14.02 -20.35
N GLU A 593 -26.95 -15.20 -19.96
CA GLU A 593 -27.21 -15.77 -18.63
C GLU A 593 -26.31 -15.15 -17.56
N TYR A 594 -25.04 -14.85 -17.86
CA TYR A 594 -24.09 -14.40 -16.84
C TYR A 594 -23.75 -12.90 -16.84
N LEU A 595 -23.86 -12.17 -17.97
CA LEU A 595 -23.29 -10.81 -18.08
C LEU A 595 -23.85 -9.82 -17.03
N ASP A 596 -25.14 -9.94 -16.71
CA ASP A 596 -25.82 -9.07 -15.73
C ASP A 596 -25.55 -9.49 -14.28
N MET A 597 -24.92 -10.64 -14.08
CA MET A 597 -24.59 -11.22 -12.77
C MET A 597 -23.12 -10.97 -12.41
N LEU A 598 -22.28 -10.59 -13.36
CA LEU A 598 -20.86 -10.32 -13.09
C LEU A 598 -20.70 -9.12 -12.16
N VAL A 599 -19.75 -9.26 -11.22
CA VAL A 599 -19.27 -8.19 -10.35
C VAL A 599 -17.81 -7.86 -10.67
N ASP A 600 -17.18 -6.96 -9.90
CA ASP A 600 -15.79 -6.57 -10.12
C ASP A 600 -14.86 -7.79 -10.21
N GLN A 601 -13.85 -7.69 -11.08
CA GLN A 601 -12.91 -8.77 -11.43
C GLN A 601 -13.50 -9.90 -12.30
N ALA A 602 -14.82 -9.95 -12.52
CA ALA A 602 -15.49 -10.93 -13.37
C ALA A 602 -15.09 -12.39 -13.08
N ILE A 603 -15.03 -12.74 -11.79
CA ILE A 603 -14.66 -14.08 -11.33
C ILE A 603 -15.90 -14.95 -11.20
N VAL A 604 -15.82 -16.17 -11.69
CA VAL A 604 -16.84 -17.20 -11.60
C VAL A 604 -16.25 -18.39 -10.83
N LYS A 605 -17.03 -18.87 -9.85
CA LYS A 605 -16.73 -20.07 -9.07
C LYS A 605 -17.69 -21.17 -9.47
N VAL A 606 -17.14 -22.31 -9.83
CA VAL A 606 -17.86 -23.56 -10.03
C VAL A 606 -17.62 -24.42 -8.80
N HIS A 607 -18.70 -24.87 -8.18
CA HIS A 607 -18.65 -25.89 -7.14
C HIS A 607 -19.24 -27.18 -7.70
N ALA A 608 -18.53 -28.29 -7.51
CA ALA A 608 -18.99 -29.62 -7.90
C ALA A 608 -19.00 -30.54 -6.68
N MET A 609 -20.12 -31.22 -6.50
CA MET A 609 -20.32 -32.20 -5.45
C MET A 609 -20.78 -33.49 -6.08
N ALA A 610 -20.32 -34.62 -5.56
CA ALA A 610 -20.76 -35.89 -6.06
C ALA A 610 -20.90 -36.91 -4.92
N HIS A 611 -21.98 -37.69 -4.96
CA HIS A 611 -22.21 -38.80 -4.05
C HIS A 611 -22.15 -40.11 -4.81
N VAL A 612 -21.31 -41.04 -4.33
CA VAL A 612 -21.19 -42.39 -4.89
C VAL A 612 -22.10 -43.32 -4.07
N ASP A 613 -23.26 -43.67 -4.63
CA ASP A 613 -24.32 -44.44 -3.96
C ASP A 613 -23.80 -45.74 -3.32
N ASN A 614 -22.83 -46.39 -3.98
CA ASN A 614 -22.37 -47.72 -3.63
C ASN A 614 -21.42 -47.75 -2.42
N THR A 615 -20.59 -46.72 -2.25
CA THR A 615 -19.53 -46.66 -1.24
C THR A 615 -19.81 -45.61 -0.17
N ASN A 616 -20.84 -44.78 -0.36
CA ASN A 616 -21.07 -43.55 0.38
C ASN A 616 -19.90 -42.55 0.30
N GLN A 617 -19.00 -42.71 -0.69
CA GLN A 617 -17.97 -41.71 -0.97
C GLN A 617 -18.65 -40.40 -1.36
N VAL A 618 -18.17 -39.29 -0.80
CA VAL A 618 -18.63 -37.93 -1.13
C VAL A 618 -17.44 -37.15 -1.62
N TYR A 619 -17.55 -36.60 -2.83
CA TYR A 619 -16.62 -35.63 -3.38
C TYR A 619 -17.19 -34.23 -3.25
N SER A 620 -16.32 -33.30 -2.87
CA SER A 620 -16.55 -31.86 -2.99
C SER A 620 -15.27 -31.24 -3.56
N GLY A 621 -15.44 -30.47 -4.61
CA GLY A 621 -14.37 -29.76 -5.28
C GLY A 621 -14.89 -28.48 -5.92
N GLN A 622 -13.97 -27.61 -6.29
CA GLN A 622 -14.30 -26.32 -6.88
C GLN A 622 -13.27 -25.94 -7.93
N ASP A 623 -13.69 -25.11 -8.89
CA ASP A 623 -12.80 -24.42 -9.81
C ASP A 623 -13.19 -22.95 -9.92
N ASP A 624 -12.18 -22.08 -9.87
CA ASP A 624 -12.33 -20.63 -9.86
C ASP A 624 -11.57 -20.04 -11.06
N PHE A 625 -12.29 -19.33 -11.93
CA PHE A 625 -11.71 -18.71 -13.12
C PHE A 625 -12.23 -17.30 -13.33
N ARG A 626 -11.41 -16.50 -14.02
CA ARG A 626 -11.74 -15.12 -14.37
C ARG A 626 -12.06 -15.03 -15.86
N LEU A 627 -13.14 -14.32 -16.18
CA LEU A 627 -13.41 -13.88 -17.54
C LEU A 627 -12.51 -12.70 -17.91
N MET A 628 -11.88 -12.77 -19.08
CA MET A 628 -10.95 -11.74 -19.53
C MET A 628 -11.66 -10.54 -20.15
N SER A 629 -11.12 -9.37 -19.83
CA SER A 629 -11.38 -8.12 -20.55
C SER A 629 -10.35 -7.95 -21.67
N PRO A 630 -10.69 -7.30 -22.79
CA PRO A 630 -9.71 -6.85 -23.77
C PRO A 630 -8.80 -5.77 -23.17
N ASP A 631 -7.62 -5.60 -23.74
CA ASP A 631 -6.70 -4.52 -23.39
C ASP A 631 -7.00 -3.22 -24.16
N LEU A 632 -6.58 -2.08 -23.60
CA LEU A 632 -6.53 -0.83 -24.33
C LEU A 632 -5.28 -0.78 -25.19
N THR A 633 -5.41 -0.28 -26.42
CA THR A 633 -4.24 0.06 -27.23
C THR A 633 -3.85 1.52 -26.97
N VAL A 634 -2.62 1.74 -26.49
CA VAL A 634 -2.07 3.08 -26.25
C VAL A 634 -0.99 3.37 -27.29
N ARG A 635 -1.08 4.51 -27.98
CA ARG A 635 -0.12 4.96 -29.00
C ARG A 635 0.34 6.37 -28.71
N ALA A 636 1.65 6.60 -28.73
CA ALA A 636 2.28 7.91 -28.60
C ALA A 636 3.68 7.87 -29.25
N PRO A 637 4.33 9.02 -29.51
CA PRO A 637 5.74 9.04 -29.88
C PRO A 637 6.59 8.31 -28.83
N ALA A 638 7.48 7.41 -29.27
CA ALA A 638 8.35 6.65 -28.37
C ALA A 638 9.39 7.54 -27.68
N GLU A 639 9.80 8.61 -28.35
CA GLU A 639 10.68 9.65 -27.83
C GLU A 639 9.91 10.97 -27.74
N MET A 640 10.05 11.65 -26.61
CA MET A 640 9.41 12.93 -26.32
C MET A 640 10.44 13.93 -25.84
N THR A 641 10.25 15.20 -26.15
CA THR A 641 11.12 16.28 -25.66
C THR A 641 10.49 16.94 -24.44
N LEU A 642 11.31 17.20 -23.41
CA LEU A 642 10.87 17.89 -22.20
C LEU A 642 10.20 19.24 -22.54
N GLY A 643 9.00 19.47 -22.02
CA GLY A 643 8.22 20.70 -22.26
C GLY A 643 7.43 20.74 -23.57
N ASP A 644 7.69 19.86 -24.54
CA ASP A 644 6.95 19.81 -25.79
C ASP A 644 5.62 19.08 -25.63
N GLN A 645 4.55 19.64 -26.19
CA GLN A 645 3.23 19.00 -26.16
C GLN A 645 3.16 17.86 -27.17
N VAL A 646 2.81 16.67 -26.69
CA VAL A 646 2.58 15.47 -27.51
C VAL A 646 1.14 14.98 -27.34
N THR A 647 0.65 14.20 -28.30
CA THR A 647 -0.70 13.61 -28.22
C THR A 647 -0.58 12.09 -28.13
N ALA A 648 -1.20 11.51 -27.11
CA ALA A 648 -1.41 10.08 -26.99
C ALA A 648 -2.81 9.71 -27.48
N GLU A 649 -2.91 8.60 -28.22
CA GLU A 649 -4.15 7.98 -28.67
C GLU A 649 -4.44 6.74 -27.83
N ILE A 650 -5.64 6.66 -27.28
CA ILE A 650 -6.15 5.50 -26.55
C ILE A 650 -7.29 4.92 -27.39
N GLU A 651 -7.11 3.70 -27.86
CA GLU A 651 -8.06 2.98 -28.71
C GLU A 651 -8.71 1.81 -27.95
N PHE A 652 -10.02 1.68 -28.09
CA PHE A 652 -10.81 0.60 -27.51
C PHE A 652 -11.90 0.15 -28.48
N THR A 653 -12.16 -1.15 -28.56
CA THR A 653 -13.27 -1.73 -29.35
C THR A 653 -14.19 -2.49 -28.42
N ASN A 654 -15.49 -2.22 -28.48
CA ASN A 654 -16.48 -2.94 -27.66
C ASN A 654 -16.62 -4.41 -28.13
N PRO A 655 -16.21 -5.40 -27.31
CA PRO A 655 -16.27 -6.81 -27.70
C PRO A 655 -17.67 -7.42 -27.52
N LEU A 656 -18.59 -6.73 -26.84
CA LEU A 656 -19.89 -7.28 -26.48
C LEU A 656 -20.94 -7.02 -27.57
N ASP A 657 -21.96 -7.88 -27.61
CA ASP A 657 -23.16 -7.72 -28.44
C ASP A 657 -24.17 -6.70 -27.87
N VAL A 658 -23.84 -6.07 -26.73
CA VAL A 658 -24.61 -5.02 -26.07
C VAL A 658 -23.89 -3.67 -26.08
N THR A 659 -24.65 -2.57 -25.95
CA THR A 659 -24.09 -1.22 -25.86
C THR A 659 -23.50 -0.96 -24.48
N LEU A 660 -22.25 -0.47 -24.45
CA LEU A 660 -21.60 0.00 -23.22
C LEU A 660 -22.04 1.43 -22.92
N SER A 661 -22.45 1.69 -21.68
CA SER A 661 -22.87 3.01 -21.19
C SER A 661 -22.06 3.41 -19.95
N MET A 662 -22.18 4.67 -19.53
CA MET A 662 -21.38 5.24 -18.43
C MET A 662 -19.87 5.06 -18.67
N VAL A 663 -19.44 5.32 -19.90
CA VAL A 663 -18.07 5.04 -20.33
C VAL A 663 -17.11 6.11 -19.82
N GLU A 664 -16.03 5.67 -19.18
CA GLU A 664 -14.98 6.54 -18.65
C GLU A 664 -13.59 5.99 -18.98
N PHE A 665 -12.73 6.86 -19.50
CA PHE A 665 -11.31 6.63 -19.65
C PHE A 665 -10.57 7.38 -18.54
N HIS A 666 -9.55 6.74 -17.98
CA HIS A 666 -8.62 7.34 -17.02
C HIS A 666 -7.21 7.24 -17.57
N ILE A 667 -6.51 8.37 -17.65
CA ILE A 667 -5.17 8.44 -18.23
C ILE A 667 -4.26 9.15 -17.24
N GLU A 668 -3.07 8.60 -17.02
CA GLU A 668 -2.01 9.24 -16.24
C GLU A 668 -0.63 8.80 -16.72
N GLY A 669 0.40 9.57 -16.36
CA GLY A 669 1.80 9.20 -16.59
C GLY A 669 2.69 10.01 -15.66
N PRO A 670 3.44 9.38 -14.72
CA PRO A 670 4.34 10.09 -13.80
C PRO A 670 5.30 10.98 -14.57
N GLY A 671 5.46 12.23 -14.16
CA GLY A 671 6.27 13.19 -14.91
C GLY A 671 5.78 13.53 -16.33
N LEU A 672 4.66 12.99 -16.83
CA LEU A 672 4.08 13.29 -18.15
C LEU A 672 2.75 14.05 -18.04
N GLN A 673 1.81 13.52 -17.26
CA GLN A 673 0.44 14.03 -17.18
C GLN A 673 -0.17 13.64 -15.83
N LYS A 674 -0.75 14.63 -15.13
CA LYS A 674 -1.52 14.36 -13.91
C LYS A 674 -2.74 13.50 -14.22
N PRO A 675 -3.20 12.66 -13.26
CA PRO A 675 -4.36 11.80 -13.46
C PRO A 675 -5.59 12.55 -13.99
N LYS A 676 -6.12 12.09 -15.12
CA LYS A 676 -7.26 12.70 -15.80
C LYS A 676 -8.36 11.69 -16.04
N LYS A 677 -9.61 12.11 -15.84
CA LYS A 677 -10.82 11.36 -16.15
C LYS A 677 -11.50 11.98 -17.38
N ILE A 678 -11.90 11.13 -18.32
CA ILE A 678 -12.54 11.53 -19.58
C ILE A 678 -13.81 10.68 -19.75
N SER A 679 -14.98 11.32 -19.64
CA SER A 679 -16.26 10.67 -19.93
C SER A 679 -16.50 10.59 -21.44
N HIS A 680 -17.06 9.47 -21.90
CA HIS A 680 -17.37 9.24 -23.30
C HIS A 680 -18.85 8.86 -23.48
N THR A 681 -19.40 9.10 -24.67
CA THR A 681 -20.74 8.65 -25.03
C THR A 681 -20.82 7.11 -25.07
N PRO A 682 -22.02 6.51 -24.98
CA PRO A 682 -22.18 5.06 -25.10
C PRO A 682 -21.54 4.49 -26.37
N ILE A 683 -20.96 3.28 -26.28
CA ILE A 683 -20.24 2.60 -27.37
C ILE A 683 -21.05 1.39 -27.82
N LYS A 684 -21.42 1.32 -29.10
CA LYS A 684 -22.26 0.27 -29.68
C LYS A 684 -21.49 -1.06 -29.82
N PRO A 685 -22.21 -2.18 -30.03
CA PRO A 685 -21.57 -3.46 -30.32
C PRO A 685 -20.59 -3.39 -31.49
N GLY A 686 -19.36 -3.86 -31.30
CA GLY A 686 -18.29 -3.85 -32.31
C GLY A 686 -17.76 -2.47 -32.71
N GLU A 687 -18.19 -1.38 -32.07
CA GLU A 687 -17.69 -0.03 -32.35
C GLU A 687 -16.30 0.18 -31.74
N THR A 688 -15.39 0.75 -32.54
CA THR A 688 -14.06 1.20 -32.10
C THR A 688 -14.06 2.70 -31.86
N VAL A 689 -13.58 3.12 -30.69
CA VAL A 689 -13.42 4.53 -30.31
C VAL A 689 -11.96 4.88 -30.09
N ARG A 690 -11.62 6.15 -30.31
CA ARG A 690 -10.28 6.71 -30.10
C ARG A 690 -10.36 7.99 -29.28
N VAL A 691 -9.65 8.03 -28.17
CA VAL A 691 -9.52 9.21 -27.31
C VAL A 691 -8.14 9.81 -27.51
N MET A 692 -8.08 11.08 -27.93
CA MET A 692 -6.84 11.82 -28.11
C MET A 692 -6.59 12.69 -26.89
N GLU A 693 -5.52 12.42 -26.14
CA GLU A 693 -5.14 13.17 -24.96
C GLU A 693 -3.80 13.86 -25.17
N ARG A 694 -3.74 15.16 -24.85
CA ARG A 694 -2.51 15.94 -24.95
C ARG A 694 -1.77 15.91 -23.62
N MET A 695 -0.48 15.66 -23.67
CA MET A 695 0.40 15.63 -22.49
C MET A 695 1.67 16.44 -22.76
N THR A 696 2.28 16.94 -21.68
CA THR A 696 3.50 17.74 -21.74
C THR A 696 4.49 17.18 -20.73
N PRO A 697 5.56 16.50 -21.18
CA PRO A 697 6.56 15.94 -20.28
C PRO A 697 7.20 17.01 -19.38
N ARG A 698 7.35 16.69 -18.10
CA ARG A 698 7.88 17.54 -17.03
C ARG A 698 9.13 16.96 -16.37
N LYS A 699 9.39 15.65 -16.55
CA LYS A 699 10.60 14.98 -16.04
C LYS A 699 11.24 14.13 -17.15
N PRO A 700 12.59 14.13 -17.27
CA PRO A 700 13.31 13.30 -18.23
C PRO A 700 13.31 11.81 -17.82
N GLY A 701 13.81 10.97 -18.73
CA GLY A 701 14.05 9.54 -18.52
C GLY A 701 12.93 8.64 -19.04
N LYS A 702 12.97 7.36 -18.65
CA LYS A 702 11.93 6.37 -19.00
C LYS A 702 10.64 6.68 -18.23
N LYS A 703 9.53 6.79 -18.95
CA LYS A 703 8.19 7.05 -18.40
C LYS A 703 7.21 6.06 -19.02
N THR A 704 6.04 5.91 -18.40
CA THR A 704 4.97 5.06 -18.94
C THR A 704 3.65 5.81 -18.90
N ILE A 705 2.93 5.77 -20.01
CA ILE A 705 1.55 6.23 -20.10
C ILE A 705 0.68 5.06 -19.67
N MET A 706 -0.18 5.27 -18.68
CA MET A 706 -1.14 4.30 -18.19
C MET A 706 -2.55 4.77 -18.50
N ALA A 707 -3.34 3.88 -19.09
CA ALA A 707 -4.75 4.09 -19.38
C ALA A 707 -5.61 2.98 -18.76
N SER A 708 -6.80 3.35 -18.28
CA SER A 708 -7.83 2.39 -17.92
C SER A 708 -9.20 2.84 -18.41
N PHE A 709 -10.08 1.86 -18.58
CA PHE A 709 -11.43 2.05 -19.09
C PHE A 709 -12.43 1.35 -18.16
N THR A 710 -13.55 2.02 -17.91
CA THR A 710 -14.67 1.49 -17.15
C THR A 710 -16.00 1.84 -17.82
N SER A 711 -16.99 0.96 -17.64
CA SER A 711 -18.36 1.11 -18.14
C SER A 711 -19.34 0.35 -17.24
N ASN A 712 -20.63 0.38 -17.58
CA ASN A 712 -21.67 -0.36 -16.87
C ASN A 712 -21.59 -1.90 -17.00
N LYS A 713 -20.87 -2.44 -18.00
CA LYS A 713 -20.77 -3.90 -18.26
C LYS A 713 -19.33 -4.42 -18.28
N LEU A 714 -18.37 -3.54 -18.51
CA LEU A 714 -16.97 -3.91 -18.65
C LEU A 714 -16.10 -3.04 -17.74
N THR A 715 -15.28 -3.69 -16.93
CA THR A 715 -14.27 -3.09 -16.04
C THR A 715 -12.94 -3.81 -16.27
N GLN A 716 -11.87 -3.40 -15.57
CA GLN A 716 -10.53 -4.01 -15.67
C GLN A 716 -9.94 -4.01 -17.10
N VAL A 717 -10.28 -3.01 -17.91
CA VAL A 717 -9.66 -2.79 -19.22
C VAL A 717 -8.53 -1.79 -19.00
N THR A 718 -7.29 -2.20 -19.26
CA THR A 718 -6.10 -1.37 -19.03
C THR A 718 -5.19 -1.39 -20.24
N GLY A 719 -4.32 -0.39 -20.36
CA GLY A 719 -3.24 -0.37 -21.34
C GLY A 719 -2.10 0.49 -20.84
N GLU A 720 -0.90 0.19 -21.32
CA GLU A 720 0.31 0.90 -20.98
C GLU A 720 1.19 1.11 -22.21
N LEU A 721 2.01 2.16 -22.19
CA LEU A 721 3.03 2.40 -23.20
C LEU A 721 4.25 3.06 -22.57
N ASP A 722 5.41 2.42 -22.69
CA ASP A 722 6.68 3.01 -22.30
C ASP A 722 7.16 4.03 -23.34
N VAL A 723 7.70 5.14 -22.85
CA VAL A 723 8.22 6.25 -23.63
C VAL A 723 9.49 6.78 -22.98
N VAL A 724 10.33 7.47 -23.75
CA VAL A 724 11.56 8.10 -23.27
C VAL A 724 11.44 9.60 -23.43
N VAL A 725 11.68 10.35 -22.36
CA VAL A 725 11.71 11.81 -22.37
C VAL A 725 13.16 12.28 -22.35
N SER A 726 13.57 13.02 -23.38
CA SER A 726 14.88 13.65 -23.53
C SER A 726 14.88 15.11 -23.13
#